data_AF-A0A920CX95-F1
#
_entry.id   AF-A0A920CX95-F1
#
_cell.length_a   1.000
_cell.length_b   1.000
_cell.length_c   1.000
_cell.angle_alpha   90.00
_cell.angle_beta   90.00
_cell.angle_gamma   90.00
#
_symmetry.space_group_name_H-M   'P 1'
#
loop_
_entity.id
_entity.type
_entity.pdbx_description
1 polymer ?
#
loop_
_entity_poly.entity_id
_entity_poly.type
_entity_poly.pdbx_seq_one_letter_code
_entity_poly.pdbx_strand_id
1 'polypeptide(L)'
;MHNKAAGWRVSAVMVLYLVFLSIGGVFGGSVLASTVTEDFSEIGTTQAPLSVSVPSPMRMEDSPLLKIVENGQSHALIVIPDDNNVQVKAAAETLAEYVKKATGAALTVKTAAEWAASGSQHDNDATIYVGMAANAEDPAIPNMLQGMDDDGFVILSDENSTSIIGPSSWGTEYGVYEFLERYVGVRWLMPGPDGEDVPQSSDLFVPLETIKQEPAFLSRQFDWWFMDKYYPDWVRHNRLKGRYEFAHNMSNLFPYDKYKDTHPDFYPPGNSNVNKSSGWNPCFKAPGIVEEAIKNINNYFDQHPEATSYSLGVNDTGGFCEADPLNPHYPGQLNTNGTLNMSEIYFDWVNQVVEGVLQTHPDKYFGVYAYSYVYEPPATVTVHPRVIVYITEDRMSWGDPSFETQGKDITERWRAAAPSLGFYEYLWGNPYMLPRTFFNLMADNYRYSYEQGVKAHFAELSANWGEGPKAWLSAKLQWNPNQDENALLKEWYERAVGPAAAEDLEAYYDFWNEFWSNRIFSSQWYTNWSSAFPRTNYMRYNDSTYLNAVTEEDMAECRRLLESVVAKAQTDKQKARANVLLQAFEYYEASALSYPREKIVPLPTNEMEGNMLLDDVVQQIQLAEDRVNMVDEFSVIPLLRLSDSALSYKWSGITGSSFLALAEWLGEQTADSQVVQRVSQMAQRTETNLGYYMQVLAALAEHKVSEIQNRSFESGDGGVANFWSYWTNDPSNAPDKVMERSQNYTYSGSYAIRAKGIMWGGPQQVIPITEPGRYAAVAHYYTPEGQATNGTVQLVMKARDSQNNVLSTYTSLQKQAAPTSGRWSLVEMMEEIPSIVNGKPVTSVELTVRLFEFGGQQEVYIDDVELYRLNTNHDLRNFSFEAGNAVKAPPWKYNFTVEGGELRRTKDIARTGDYSLQAKGVLGGGPYQQMQLDAGRYLMSVHYYTAPGSDTTGDVQISVNLRDDNNKIVKTISSDRILAKPMQGNWAKLEYEVEIPDKVGNSTITSIQCLVILKNFAGNDVIYLDDFAIGQVVDDIVPNSTVTY
;
A
#
# COMPACT_ATOMS: atom_id res chain seq x y z
N MET A 1 8.74 -34.92 -12.39
CA MET A 1 10.08 -34.63 -11.82
C MET A 1 10.33 -33.14 -11.95
N HIS A 2 11.18 -32.54 -11.12
CA HIS A 2 11.19 -31.09 -10.91
C HIS A 2 11.65 -30.29 -12.14
N ASN A 3 10.83 -29.31 -12.56
CA ASN A 3 11.32 -28.12 -13.25
C ASN A 3 11.42 -26.99 -12.23
N LYS A 4 12.65 -26.53 -11.96
CA LYS A 4 12.90 -25.31 -11.19
C LYS A 4 12.78 -24.13 -12.16
N ALA A 5 11.66 -23.41 -12.14
CA ALA A 5 11.59 -22.11 -12.79
C ALA A 5 12.56 -21.15 -12.08
N ALA A 6 13.32 -20.37 -12.87
CA ALA A 6 14.33 -19.44 -12.35
C ALA A 6 13.66 -18.26 -11.64
N GLY A 7 13.76 -18.22 -10.32
CA GLY A 7 13.28 -17.09 -9.52
C GLY A 7 14.28 -15.94 -9.54
N TRP A 8 14.05 -14.95 -10.40
CA TRP A 8 14.77 -13.67 -10.36
C TRP A 8 14.24 -12.84 -9.19
N ARG A 9 14.98 -12.86 -8.07
CA ARG A 9 14.68 -12.04 -6.88
C ARG A 9 15.20 -10.62 -7.06
N VAL A 10 14.40 -9.75 -7.66
CA VAL A 10 14.67 -8.30 -7.59
C VAL A 10 14.54 -7.90 -6.12
N SER A 11 15.63 -7.38 -5.54
CA SER A 11 15.75 -7.15 -4.09
C SER A 11 15.83 -5.66 -3.81
N ALA A 12 14.76 -5.11 -3.23
CA ALA A 12 14.73 -3.75 -2.70
C ALA A 12 15.02 -3.77 -1.19
N VAL A 13 15.98 -2.94 -0.75
CA VAL A 13 16.36 -2.78 0.66
C VAL A 13 16.16 -1.33 1.05
N MET A 14 15.24 -1.11 1.99
CA MET A 14 14.85 0.21 2.50
C MET A 14 15.94 0.75 3.44
N VAL A 15 16.62 1.85 3.09
CA VAL A 15 17.55 2.58 3.99
C VAL A 15 17.45 4.09 3.76
N LEU A 16 17.02 4.84 4.79
CA LEU A 16 17.18 6.29 4.87
C LEU A 16 18.66 6.65 5.05
N TYR A 17 19.18 7.70 4.39
CA TYR A 17 20.22 8.58 4.96
C TYR A 17 20.34 9.95 4.25
N LEU A 18 20.57 11.01 5.04
CA LEU A 18 20.86 12.40 4.60
C LEU A 18 22.37 12.67 4.52
N VAL A 19 22.81 13.49 3.54
CA VAL A 19 24.03 14.34 3.60
C VAL A 19 23.79 15.67 2.84
N PHE A 20 24.53 16.73 3.18
CA PHE A 20 24.20 18.15 3.01
C PHE A 20 25.32 18.98 2.30
N LEU A 21 24.99 20.25 1.97
CA LEU A 21 25.84 21.47 1.82
C LEU A 21 26.21 22.04 0.42
N SER A 22 25.35 22.95 -0.05
CA SER A 22 25.60 24.39 -0.33
C SER A 22 26.86 24.90 -1.06
N ILE A 23 26.63 25.72 -2.10
CA ILE A 23 27.02 27.15 -2.25
C ILE A 23 26.39 27.67 -3.58
N GLY A 24 25.91 28.91 -3.76
CA GLY A 24 25.74 30.04 -2.82
C GLY A 24 26.01 31.40 -3.47
N GLY A 25 25.02 32.06 -4.10
CA GLY A 25 25.23 33.31 -4.86
C GLY A 25 23.98 34.19 -5.05
N VAL A 26 24.07 35.46 -4.63
CA VAL A 26 23.00 36.47 -4.66
C VAL A 26 23.04 37.28 -5.96
N PHE A 27 21.88 37.49 -6.61
CA PHE A 27 21.61 38.74 -7.35
C PHE A 27 20.11 39.06 -7.37
N GLY A 28 19.77 40.32 -7.06
CA GLY A 28 18.41 40.84 -7.17
C GLY A 28 18.13 41.47 -8.54
N GLY A 29 16.86 41.48 -8.95
CA GLY A 29 16.45 42.06 -10.23
C GLY A 29 14.93 42.26 -10.30
N SER A 30 14.44 43.37 -9.76
CA SER A 30 13.05 43.81 -9.93
C SER A 30 12.83 44.38 -11.34
N VAL A 31 11.90 43.81 -12.11
CA VAL A 31 11.41 44.41 -13.36
C VAL A 31 9.87 44.35 -13.41
N LEU A 32 9.27 45.51 -13.66
CA LEU A 32 7.85 45.71 -13.94
C LEU A 32 7.57 45.53 -15.43
N ALA A 33 6.54 44.75 -15.79
CA ALA A 33 5.82 44.82 -17.07
C ALA A 33 4.51 44.01 -16.93
N SER A 34 3.38 44.63 -16.63
CA SER A 34 2.49 45.34 -17.56
C SER A 34 1.52 44.41 -18.31
N THR A 35 0.26 44.46 -17.88
CA THR A 35 -0.91 44.00 -18.62
C THR A 35 -0.93 44.49 -20.07
N VAL A 36 -1.13 43.56 -21.01
CA VAL A 36 -1.68 43.88 -22.33
C VAL A 36 -2.84 42.91 -22.60
N THR A 37 -4.05 43.43 -22.45
CA THR A 37 -5.25 42.89 -23.08
C THR A 37 -5.27 43.35 -24.53
N GLU A 38 -5.46 42.45 -25.50
CA GLU A 38 -6.09 42.83 -26.77
C GLU A 38 -6.75 41.62 -27.45
N ASP A 39 -8.04 41.77 -27.74
CA ASP A 39 -8.80 40.91 -28.65
C ASP A 39 -8.19 40.96 -30.06
N PHE A 40 -8.16 39.82 -30.75
CA PHE A 40 -8.34 39.84 -32.21
C PHE A 40 -9.24 38.69 -32.66
N SER A 41 -10.37 39.08 -33.26
CA SER A 41 -11.35 38.20 -33.89
C SER A 41 -11.01 37.95 -35.36
N GLU A 42 -11.39 36.74 -35.82
CA GLU A 42 -11.61 36.32 -37.22
C GLU A 42 -10.48 36.54 -38.26
N ILE A 43 -9.99 35.44 -38.85
CA ILE A 43 -10.47 34.85 -40.13
C ILE A 43 -9.56 33.65 -40.45
N GLY A 44 -10.12 32.46 -40.69
CA GLY A 44 -9.32 31.28 -41.06
C GLY A 44 -10.12 29.99 -41.19
N THR A 45 -11.04 29.93 -42.15
CA THR A 45 -11.86 28.72 -42.37
C THR A 45 -11.04 27.54 -42.88
N THR A 46 -10.77 26.57 -42.01
CA THR A 46 -10.34 25.21 -42.37
C THR A 46 -11.37 24.17 -41.90
N GLN A 47 -11.45 23.05 -42.61
CA GLN A 47 -12.54 22.07 -42.56
C GLN A 47 -12.84 21.58 -41.14
N ALA A 48 -14.14 21.47 -40.82
CA ALA A 48 -14.60 20.85 -39.59
C ALA A 48 -14.18 19.36 -39.54
N PRO A 49 -13.73 18.85 -38.38
CA PRO A 49 -13.51 17.42 -38.22
C PRO A 49 -14.84 16.67 -38.34
N LEU A 50 -14.80 15.50 -38.97
CA LEU A 50 -15.96 14.63 -39.10
C LEU A 50 -16.37 14.11 -37.71
N SER A 51 -17.49 14.61 -37.21
CA SER A 51 -18.12 14.10 -35.99
C SER A 51 -18.57 12.65 -36.21
N VAL A 52 -17.82 11.68 -35.66
CA VAL A 52 -18.29 10.30 -35.55
C VAL A 52 -19.32 10.28 -34.43
N SER A 53 -20.60 10.31 -34.81
CA SER A 53 -21.70 10.13 -33.87
C SER A 53 -21.65 8.74 -33.25
N VAL A 54 -21.70 8.65 -31.92
CA VAL A 54 -22.01 7.40 -31.20
C VAL A 54 -23.28 6.80 -31.81
N PRO A 55 -23.28 5.56 -32.31
CA PRO A 55 -24.49 4.96 -32.84
C PRO A 55 -25.45 4.66 -31.68
N SER A 56 -26.61 5.32 -31.66
CA SER A 56 -27.82 4.67 -31.14
C SER A 56 -27.97 3.30 -31.82
N PRO A 57 -28.50 2.26 -31.14
CA PRO A 57 -28.53 0.90 -31.68
C PRO A 57 -29.21 0.86 -33.05
N MET A 58 -28.38 0.86 -34.09
CA MET A 58 -28.83 0.83 -35.46
C MET A 58 -29.33 -0.59 -35.70
N ARG A 59 -30.60 -0.70 -36.10
CA ARG A 59 -31.28 -1.97 -36.30
C ARG A 59 -30.66 -2.66 -37.53
N MET A 60 -29.62 -3.46 -37.29
CA MET A 60 -28.97 -4.30 -38.30
C MET A 60 -29.92 -5.41 -38.72
N GLU A 61 -30.79 -5.16 -39.71
CA GLU A 61 -31.71 -6.18 -40.26
C GLU A 61 -31.29 -6.71 -41.66
N ASP A 62 -30.18 -6.24 -42.26
CA ASP A 62 -29.75 -6.63 -43.62
C ASP A 62 -28.21 -6.79 -43.82
N SER A 63 -27.42 -7.01 -42.77
CA SER A 63 -26.02 -7.48 -42.93
C SER A 63 -25.96 -9.00 -42.76
N PRO A 64 -25.25 -9.74 -43.63
CA PRO A 64 -25.06 -11.18 -43.42
C PRO A 64 -24.26 -11.43 -42.13
N LEU A 65 -24.63 -12.49 -41.42
CA LEU A 65 -24.06 -12.86 -40.12
C LEU A 65 -23.70 -14.35 -40.12
N LEU A 66 -22.49 -14.67 -39.66
CA LEU A 66 -22.07 -16.03 -39.36
C LEU A 66 -22.68 -16.47 -38.01
N LYS A 67 -23.33 -17.63 -37.99
CA LYS A 67 -23.96 -18.19 -36.77
C LYS A 67 -22.97 -19.00 -35.96
N ILE A 68 -22.69 -18.57 -34.73
CA ILE A 68 -21.82 -19.32 -33.80
C ILE A 68 -22.69 -20.06 -32.77
N VAL A 69 -23.67 -19.36 -32.19
CA VAL A 69 -24.69 -19.92 -31.31
C VAL A 69 -26.04 -19.31 -31.69
N GLU A 70 -27.09 -20.14 -31.76
CA GLU A 70 -28.46 -19.69 -31.99
C GLU A 70 -29.39 -20.50 -31.07
N ASN A 71 -30.30 -19.84 -30.35
CA ASN A 71 -31.20 -20.43 -29.36
C ASN A 71 -30.51 -21.36 -28.31
N GLY A 72 -29.28 -21.03 -27.91
CA GLY A 72 -28.45 -21.83 -26.98
C GLY A 72 -27.87 -23.10 -27.57
N GLN A 73 -27.97 -23.31 -28.90
CA GLN A 73 -27.37 -24.44 -29.61
C GLN A 73 -26.10 -24.00 -30.34
N SER A 74 -25.07 -24.85 -30.34
CA SER A 74 -23.79 -24.57 -31.01
C SER A 74 -23.93 -24.78 -32.51
N HIS A 75 -23.78 -23.71 -33.31
CA HIS A 75 -23.71 -23.77 -34.77
C HIS A 75 -22.27 -23.71 -35.31
N ALA A 76 -21.27 -23.66 -34.42
CA ALA A 76 -19.86 -23.65 -34.78
C ALA A 76 -19.03 -24.74 -34.08
N LEU A 77 -17.82 -24.99 -34.58
CA LEU A 77 -16.75 -25.71 -33.89
C LEU A 77 -15.42 -24.97 -34.10
N ILE A 78 -14.45 -25.20 -33.21
CA ILE A 78 -13.13 -24.58 -33.25
C ILE A 78 -12.12 -25.57 -33.84
N VAL A 79 -11.33 -25.12 -34.81
CA VAL A 79 -10.22 -25.86 -35.42
C VAL A 79 -8.90 -25.14 -35.11
N ILE A 80 -7.94 -25.88 -34.55
CA ILE A 80 -6.56 -25.43 -34.29
C ILE A 80 -5.57 -26.18 -35.21
N PRO A 81 -4.33 -25.69 -35.38
CA PRO A 81 -3.31 -26.38 -36.17
C PRO A 81 -2.99 -27.77 -35.57
N ASP A 82 -2.37 -28.63 -36.38
CA ASP A 82 -1.84 -29.92 -35.91
C ASP A 82 -0.54 -29.79 -35.11
N ASP A 83 -0.01 -28.57 -34.96
CA ASP A 83 1.14 -28.32 -34.11
C ASP A 83 0.77 -28.40 -32.61
N ASN A 84 1.75 -28.71 -31.78
CA ASN A 84 1.57 -28.73 -30.33
C ASN A 84 1.80 -27.35 -29.70
N ASN A 85 1.36 -26.26 -30.36
CA ASN A 85 1.50 -24.92 -29.80
C ASN A 85 0.54 -24.72 -28.62
N VAL A 86 1.09 -24.89 -27.42
CA VAL A 86 0.35 -24.84 -26.15
C VAL A 86 -0.37 -23.50 -25.95
N GLN A 87 0.17 -22.39 -26.45
CA GLN A 87 -0.42 -21.06 -26.31
C GLN A 87 -1.64 -20.89 -27.23
N VAL A 88 -1.53 -21.30 -28.51
CA VAL A 88 -2.66 -21.30 -29.46
C VAL A 88 -3.79 -22.22 -28.99
N LYS A 89 -3.44 -23.41 -28.49
CA LYS A 89 -4.41 -24.34 -27.90
C LYS A 89 -5.11 -23.75 -26.67
N ALA A 90 -4.37 -23.14 -25.74
CA ALA A 90 -4.94 -22.51 -24.56
C ALA A 90 -5.87 -21.32 -24.93
N ALA A 91 -5.54 -20.55 -25.96
CA ALA A 91 -6.41 -19.50 -26.47
C ALA A 91 -7.73 -20.08 -27.05
N ALA A 92 -7.65 -21.16 -27.85
CA ALA A 92 -8.84 -21.85 -28.36
C ALA A 92 -9.71 -22.46 -27.24
N GLU A 93 -9.11 -23.01 -26.19
CA GLU A 93 -9.81 -23.49 -25.00
C GLU A 93 -10.49 -22.33 -24.23
N THR A 94 -9.82 -21.18 -24.14
CA THR A 94 -10.36 -19.94 -23.54
C THR A 94 -11.56 -19.41 -24.34
N LEU A 95 -11.50 -19.43 -25.68
CA LEU A 95 -12.62 -19.08 -26.55
C LEU A 95 -13.84 -19.97 -26.28
N ALA A 96 -13.63 -21.30 -26.25
CA ALA A 96 -14.69 -22.26 -25.94
C ALA A 96 -15.27 -22.05 -24.53
N GLU A 97 -14.43 -21.76 -23.53
CA GLU A 97 -14.85 -21.47 -22.17
C GLU A 97 -15.74 -20.22 -22.09
N TYR A 98 -15.31 -19.09 -22.64
CA TYR A 98 -16.07 -17.84 -22.53
C TYR A 98 -17.34 -17.82 -23.38
N VAL A 99 -17.35 -18.45 -24.57
CA VAL A 99 -18.60 -18.66 -25.33
C VAL A 99 -19.59 -19.50 -24.52
N LYS A 100 -19.11 -20.55 -23.84
CA LYS A 100 -19.95 -21.38 -22.96
C LYS A 100 -20.41 -20.63 -21.70
N LYS A 101 -19.56 -19.79 -21.09
CA LYS A 101 -19.96 -18.92 -19.96
C LYS A 101 -21.04 -17.92 -20.37
N ALA A 102 -20.98 -17.39 -21.60
CA ALA A 102 -21.92 -16.40 -22.10
C ALA A 102 -23.24 -16.99 -22.62
N THR A 103 -23.20 -18.17 -23.24
CA THR A 103 -24.35 -18.73 -23.99
C THR A 103 -24.85 -20.09 -23.51
N GLY A 104 -24.11 -20.77 -22.64
CA GLY A 104 -24.36 -22.15 -22.24
C GLY A 104 -23.97 -23.21 -23.29
N ALA A 105 -23.82 -22.82 -24.57
CA ALA A 105 -23.43 -23.72 -25.65
C ALA A 105 -21.94 -24.07 -25.58
N ALA A 106 -21.61 -25.36 -25.76
CA ALA A 106 -20.23 -25.82 -25.77
C ALA A 106 -19.71 -25.96 -27.20
N LEU A 107 -18.70 -25.15 -27.56
CA LEU A 107 -17.97 -25.31 -28.82
C LEU A 107 -17.00 -26.48 -28.70
N THR A 108 -16.99 -27.38 -29.70
CA THR A 108 -16.02 -28.48 -29.76
C THR A 108 -14.71 -27.98 -30.35
N VAL A 109 -13.58 -28.26 -29.71
CA VAL A 109 -12.23 -27.99 -30.26
C VAL A 109 -11.69 -29.26 -30.93
N LYS A 110 -11.15 -29.13 -32.15
CA LYS A 110 -10.47 -30.18 -32.92
C LYS A 110 -9.15 -29.67 -33.49
N THR A 111 -8.19 -30.56 -33.70
CA THR A 111 -7.05 -30.30 -34.60
C THR A 111 -7.48 -30.35 -36.07
N ALA A 112 -6.68 -29.78 -36.98
CA ALA A 112 -6.96 -29.78 -38.42
C ALA A 112 -7.05 -31.21 -38.99
N ALA A 113 -6.20 -32.13 -38.53
CA ALA A 113 -6.24 -33.55 -38.90
C ALA A 113 -7.50 -34.26 -38.37
N GLU A 114 -7.94 -34.00 -37.13
CA GLU A 114 -9.20 -34.54 -36.59
C GLU A 114 -10.42 -33.98 -37.34
N TRP A 115 -10.36 -32.72 -37.76
CA TRP A 115 -11.41 -32.10 -38.55
C TRP A 115 -11.52 -32.71 -39.96
N ALA A 116 -10.39 -32.79 -40.67
CA ALA A 116 -10.29 -33.44 -41.97
C ALA A 116 -10.70 -34.94 -41.91
N ALA A 117 -10.33 -35.65 -40.85
CA ALA A 117 -10.71 -37.04 -40.64
C ALA A 117 -12.23 -37.24 -40.41
N SER A 118 -12.94 -36.22 -39.90
CA SER A 118 -14.41 -36.20 -39.88
C SER A 118 -15.05 -35.85 -41.24
N GLY A 119 -14.28 -35.82 -42.33
CA GLY A 119 -14.75 -35.48 -43.68
C GLY A 119 -15.11 -34.01 -43.86
N SER A 120 -14.71 -33.15 -42.92
CA SER A 120 -15.13 -31.74 -42.82
C SER A 120 -16.65 -31.54 -42.88
N GLN A 121 -17.42 -32.54 -42.41
CA GLN A 121 -18.87 -32.47 -42.26
C GLN A 121 -19.24 -32.42 -40.78
N HIS A 122 -20.14 -31.52 -40.43
CA HIS A 122 -20.77 -31.43 -39.12
C HIS A 122 -22.20 -30.90 -39.31
N ASP A 123 -23.07 -31.14 -38.33
CA ASP A 123 -24.41 -30.53 -38.24
C ASP A 123 -24.37 -29.00 -37.93
N ASN A 124 -23.19 -28.38 -38.05
CA ASN A 124 -22.89 -27.00 -37.65
C ASN A 124 -22.59 -26.17 -38.89
N ASP A 125 -23.23 -25.01 -39.01
CA ASP A 125 -23.14 -24.14 -40.19
C ASP A 125 -21.80 -23.39 -40.32
N ALA A 126 -21.01 -23.31 -39.23
CA ALA A 126 -19.82 -22.47 -39.15
C ALA A 126 -18.55 -23.19 -38.65
N THR A 127 -17.37 -22.74 -39.10
CA THR A 127 -16.07 -23.15 -38.55
C THR A 127 -15.27 -21.96 -38.03
N ILE A 128 -14.79 -22.03 -36.78
CA ILE A 128 -13.86 -21.05 -36.21
C ILE A 128 -12.44 -21.62 -36.33
N TYR A 129 -11.56 -20.99 -37.10
CA TYR A 129 -10.14 -21.33 -37.13
C TYR A 129 -9.37 -20.44 -36.15
N VAL A 130 -8.59 -21.04 -35.25
CA VAL A 130 -7.74 -20.30 -34.29
C VAL A 130 -6.28 -20.65 -34.54
N GLY A 131 -5.47 -19.65 -34.91
CA GLY A 131 -4.14 -19.85 -35.47
C GLY A 131 -4.19 -20.28 -36.94
N MET A 132 -3.04 -20.63 -37.52
CA MET A 132 -2.87 -21.02 -38.94
C MET A 132 -3.44 -22.43 -39.23
N ALA A 133 -4.73 -22.60 -38.94
CA ALA A 133 -5.49 -23.85 -39.03
C ALA A 133 -6.46 -23.89 -40.22
N ALA A 134 -6.89 -22.73 -40.71
CA ALA A 134 -7.57 -22.58 -42.00
C ALA A 134 -6.62 -22.96 -43.14
N ASN A 135 -7.16 -23.20 -44.35
CA ASN A 135 -6.39 -23.56 -45.55
C ASN A 135 -5.12 -22.71 -45.71
N ALA A 136 -3.97 -23.26 -45.32
CA ALA A 136 -2.65 -22.62 -45.48
C ALA A 136 -2.25 -22.43 -46.96
N GLU A 137 -3.08 -22.94 -47.88
CA GLU A 137 -2.98 -22.75 -49.32
C GLU A 137 -3.73 -21.51 -49.85
N ASP A 138 -4.54 -20.80 -49.04
CA ASP A 138 -5.07 -19.49 -49.43
C ASP A 138 -3.96 -18.42 -49.28
N PRO A 139 -3.41 -17.88 -50.39
CA PRO A 139 -2.36 -16.89 -50.32
C PRO A 139 -2.84 -15.55 -49.71
N ALA A 140 -4.15 -15.28 -49.63
CA ALA A 140 -4.65 -14.06 -49.02
C ALA A 140 -4.29 -13.97 -47.53
N ILE A 141 -4.33 -15.09 -46.80
CA ILE A 141 -4.09 -15.13 -45.35
C ILE A 141 -2.64 -14.75 -44.99
N PRO A 142 -1.58 -15.40 -45.53
CA PRO A 142 -0.20 -14.99 -45.29
C PRO A 142 0.10 -13.55 -45.77
N ASN A 143 -0.55 -13.09 -46.85
CA ASN A 143 -0.38 -11.74 -47.35
C ASN A 143 -0.97 -10.67 -46.41
N MET A 144 -2.06 -10.95 -45.69
CA MET A 144 -2.62 -10.01 -44.70
C MET A 144 -1.71 -9.85 -43.46
N LEU A 145 -1.02 -10.92 -43.07
CA LEU A 145 -0.06 -10.96 -41.96
C LEU A 145 1.32 -10.39 -42.33
N GLN A 146 1.62 -10.21 -43.62
CA GLN A 146 2.93 -9.75 -44.06
C GLN A 146 3.26 -8.36 -43.52
N GLY A 147 4.36 -8.26 -42.78
CA GLY A 147 4.85 -7.00 -42.21
C GLY A 147 4.11 -6.52 -40.96
N MET A 148 3.19 -7.32 -40.40
CA MET A 148 2.58 -7.06 -39.09
C MET A 148 3.56 -7.32 -37.95
N ASP A 149 3.35 -6.62 -36.83
CA ASP A 149 3.99 -6.92 -35.55
C ASP A 149 3.55 -8.27 -34.94
N ASP A 150 4.43 -8.92 -34.17
CA ASP A 150 4.23 -10.24 -33.54
C ASP A 150 2.96 -10.36 -32.68
N ASP A 151 2.52 -9.27 -32.03
CA ASP A 151 1.30 -9.24 -31.21
C ASP A 151 0.05 -8.85 -32.02
N GLY A 152 0.20 -8.44 -33.28
CA GLY A 152 -0.90 -8.08 -34.16
C GLY A 152 -1.75 -9.28 -34.59
N PHE A 153 -2.96 -9.03 -35.04
CA PHE A 153 -3.88 -10.09 -35.48
C PHE A 153 -4.85 -9.64 -36.57
N VAL A 154 -5.43 -10.64 -37.23
CA VAL A 154 -6.55 -10.52 -38.15
C VAL A 154 -7.68 -11.45 -37.68
N ILE A 155 -8.90 -10.92 -37.65
CA ILE A 155 -10.14 -11.70 -37.58
C ILE A 155 -10.82 -11.55 -38.94
N LEU A 156 -10.96 -12.63 -39.69
CA LEU A 156 -11.56 -12.66 -41.02
C LEU A 156 -12.81 -13.55 -40.99
N SER A 157 -13.99 -12.97 -41.21
CA SER A 157 -15.28 -13.68 -41.16
C SER A 157 -15.99 -13.68 -42.51
N ASP A 158 -16.41 -14.86 -42.96
CA ASP A 158 -17.18 -15.12 -44.18
C ASP A 158 -18.47 -15.92 -43.86
N GLU A 159 -19.27 -16.25 -44.89
CA GLU A 159 -20.56 -16.93 -44.75
C GLU A 159 -20.52 -18.29 -44.01
N ASN A 160 -19.35 -18.96 -43.98
CA ASN A 160 -19.18 -20.31 -43.43
C ASN A 160 -18.04 -20.40 -42.39
N SER A 161 -17.17 -19.40 -42.29
CA SER A 161 -16.00 -19.45 -41.40
C SER A 161 -15.61 -18.13 -40.78
N THR A 162 -14.94 -18.20 -39.62
CA THR A 162 -14.19 -17.07 -39.07
C THR A 162 -12.80 -17.53 -38.67
N SER A 163 -11.77 -16.80 -39.11
CA SER A 163 -10.35 -17.12 -38.87
C SER A 163 -9.72 -16.07 -37.97
N ILE A 164 -9.22 -16.50 -36.81
CA ILE A 164 -8.55 -15.68 -35.81
C ILE A 164 -7.06 -16.02 -35.84
N ILE A 165 -6.26 -15.14 -36.42
CA ILE A 165 -4.87 -15.42 -36.80
C ILE A 165 -3.93 -14.27 -36.42
N GLY A 166 -2.71 -14.59 -36.00
CA GLY A 166 -1.63 -13.62 -35.84
C GLY A 166 -0.32 -14.16 -36.44
N PRO A 167 0.69 -13.30 -36.67
CA PRO A 167 2.00 -13.73 -37.16
C PRO A 167 2.78 -14.52 -36.09
N SER A 168 2.38 -14.42 -34.81
CA SER A 168 2.84 -15.29 -33.73
C SER A 168 1.68 -15.85 -32.91
N SER A 169 2.00 -16.74 -31.96
CA SER A 169 1.04 -17.25 -30.98
C SER A 169 0.50 -16.17 -30.03
N TRP A 170 1.27 -15.09 -29.78
CA TRP A 170 0.80 -13.93 -29.01
C TRP A 170 -0.29 -13.16 -29.75
N GLY A 171 -0.07 -12.86 -31.03
CA GLY A 171 -1.09 -12.24 -31.88
C GLY A 171 -2.35 -13.09 -31.96
N THR A 172 -2.21 -14.41 -32.13
CA THR A 172 -3.35 -15.33 -32.15
C THR A 172 -4.15 -15.32 -30.83
N GLU A 173 -3.47 -15.33 -29.68
CA GLU A 173 -4.09 -15.24 -28.34
C GLU A 173 -4.83 -13.90 -28.17
N TYR A 174 -4.24 -12.78 -28.59
CA TYR A 174 -4.87 -11.46 -28.51
C TYR A 174 -6.03 -11.29 -29.49
N GLY A 175 -5.99 -11.92 -30.66
CA GLY A 175 -7.12 -11.99 -31.59
C GLY A 175 -8.31 -12.75 -31.00
N VAL A 176 -8.06 -13.81 -30.22
CA VAL A 176 -9.13 -14.49 -29.47
C VAL A 176 -9.72 -13.57 -28.40
N TYR A 177 -8.89 -12.80 -27.69
CA TYR A 177 -9.38 -11.84 -26.71
C TYR A 177 -10.18 -10.71 -27.37
N GLU A 178 -9.77 -10.20 -28.54
CA GLU A 178 -10.59 -9.27 -29.32
C GLU A 178 -11.93 -9.87 -29.76
N PHE A 179 -11.95 -11.12 -30.23
CA PHE A 179 -13.21 -11.79 -30.57
C PHE A 179 -14.17 -11.87 -29.37
N LEU A 180 -13.64 -12.23 -28.20
CA LEU A 180 -14.39 -12.29 -26.94
C LEU A 180 -14.87 -10.91 -26.47
N GLU A 181 -14.05 -9.86 -26.61
CA GLU A 181 -14.44 -8.50 -26.23
C GLU A 181 -15.44 -7.88 -27.24
N ARG A 182 -15.27 -8.13 -28.53
CA ARG A 182 -16.05 -7.51 -29.62
C ARG A 182 -17.40 -8.17 -29.85
N TYR A 183 -17.46 -9.50 -29.96
CA TYR A 183 -18.68 -10.21 -30.36
C TYR A 183 -19.38 -10.90 -29.18
N VAL A 184 -18.62 -11.45 -28.23
CA VAL A 184 -19.19 -12.03 -27.01
C VAL A 184 -19.44 -10.95 -25.95
N GLY A 185 -18.75 -9.81 -26.01
CA GLY A 185 -18.93 -8.69 -25.09
C GLY A 185 -18.28 -8.89 -23.71
N VAL A 186 -17.31 -9.80 -23.57
CA VAL A 186 -16.58 -10.06 -22.31
C VAL A 186 -15.74 -8.84 -21.91
N ARG A 187 -15.59 -8.57 -20.60
CA ARG A 187 -14.62 -7.59 -20.07
C ARG A 187 -13.88 -8.15 -18.85
N TRP A 188 -12.57 -7.98 -18.81
CA TRP A 188 -11.73 -8.33 -17.67
C TRP A 188 -11.33 -7.06 -16.90
N LEU A 189 -12.27 -6.57 -16.09
CA LEU A 189 -12.21 -5.26 -15.41
C LEU A 189 -11.12 -5.23 -14.34
N MET A 190 -10.98 -6.33 -13.58
CA MET A 190 -10.01 -6.55 -12.50
C MET A 190 -9.55 -8.03 -12.49
N PRO A 191 -8.50 -8.41 -11.74
CA PRO A 191 -8.12 -9.81 -11.57
C PRO A 191 -9.18 -10.67 -10.87
N GLY A 192 -9.17 -11.97 -11.18
CA GLY A 192 -9.98 -12.99 -10.50
C GLY A 192 -11.46 -13.06 -10.92
N PRO A 193 -12.23 -14.01 -10.34
CA PRO A 193 -13.60 -14.33 -10.78
C PRO A 193 -14.62 -13.19 -10.64
N ASP A 194 -14.45 -12.31 -9.66
CA ASP A 194 -15.29 -11.14 -9.48
C ASP A 194 -14.88 -9.99 -10.41
N GLY A 195 -13.67 -10.01 -10.96
CA GLY A 195 -13.18 -9.04 -11.94
C GLY A 195 -13.57 -9.32 -13.40
N GLU A 196 -14.07 -10.51 -13.73
CA GLU A 196 -14.63 -10.82 -15.05
C GLU A 196 -16.12 -10.45 -15.17
N ASP A 197 -16.48 -9.76 -16.24
CA ASP A 197 -17.85 -9.52 -16.67
C ASP A 197 -18.15 -10.25 -17.98
N VAL A 198 -19.11 -11.18 -17.94
CA VAL A 198 -19.49 -12.03 -19.06
C VAL A 198 -21.00 -11.91 -19.25
N PRO A 199 -21.47 -11.27 -20.34
CA PRO A 199 -22.91 -11.09 -20.56
C PRO A 199 -23.57 -12.44 -20.84
N GLN A 200 -24.88 -12.52 -20.62
CA GLN A 200 -25.67 -13.73 -20.87
C GLN A 200 -26.53 -13.53 -22.12
N SER A 201 -26.39 -14.40 -23.12
CA SER A 201 -27.13 -14.35 -24.39
C SER A 201 -27.39 -15.77 -24.91
N SER A 202 -28.59 -16.06 -25.39
CA SER A 202 -28.86 -17.33 -26.10
C SER A 202 -28.18 -17.41 -27.46
N ASP A 203 -27.70 -16.29 -27.99
CA ASP A 203 -27.30 -16.14 -29.38
C ASP A 203 -25.95 -15.44 -29.49
N LEU A 204 -25.13 -15.87 -30.45
CA LEU A 204 -23.85 -15.29 -30.80
C LEU A 204 -23.70 -15.30 -32.33
N PHE A 205 -23.73 -14.11 -32.91
CA PHE A 205 -23.60 -13.87 -34.34
C PHE A 205 -22.38 -12.99 -34.62
N VAL A 206 -21.64 -13.30 -35.68
CA VAL A 206 -20.43 -12.57 -36.08
C VAL A 206 -20.68 -11.91 -37.44
N PRO A 207 -20.52 -10.58 -37.59
CA PRO A 207 -20.58 -9.90 -38.87
C PRO A 207 -19.55 -10.43 -39.87
N LEU A 208 -19.90 -10.41 -41.17
CA LEU A 208 -18.95 -10.75 -42.23
C LEU A 208 -18.01 -9.56 -42.50
N GLU A 209 -16.93 -9.49 -41.71
CA GLU A 209 -15.96 -8.40 -41.76
C GLU A 209 -14.51 -8.90 -41.63
N THR A 210 -13.56 -7.99 -41.87
CA THR A 210 -12.14 -8.20 -41.61
C THR A 210 -11.64 -7.16 -40.62
N ILE A 211 -11.33 -7.60 -39.39
CA ILE A 211 -10.67 -6.77 -38.38
C ILE A 211 -9.17 -7.03 -38.47
N LYS A 212 -8.35 -5.97 -38.57
CA LYS A 212 -6.89 -6.03 -38.42
C LYS A 212 -6.46 -5.05 -37.33
N GLN A 213 -5.68 -5.51 -36.37
CA GLN A 213 -5.13 -4.67 -35.30
C GLN A 213 -3.67 -5.02 -35.01
N GLU A 214 -2.92 -4.02 -34.55
CA GLU A 214 -1.52 -4.10 -34.11
C GLU A 214 -1.38 -3.15 -32.91
N PRO A 215 -0.50 -3.45 -31.92
CA PRO A 215 -0.36 -2.61 -30.74
C PRO A 215 0.34 -1.28 -31.07
N ALA A 216 -0.14 -0.18 -30.47
CA ALA A 216 0.50 1.14 -30.60
C ALA A 216 1.91 1.18 -29.99
N PHE A 217 2.14 0.44 -28.90
CA PHE A 217 3.45 0.31 -28.24
C PHE A 217 3.87 -1.17 -28.20
N LEU A 218 5.12 -1.47 -28.56
CA LEU A 218 5.62 -2.84 -28.71
C LEU A 218 5.73 -3.59 -27.36
N SER A 219 6.24 -2.90 -26.33
CA SER A 219 6.32 -3.43 -24.96
C SER A 219 5.34 -2.67 -24.07
N ARG A 220 4.50 -3.39 -23.34
CA ARG A 220 3.40 -2.86 -22.51
C ARG A 220 3.40 -3.63 -21.19
N GLN A 221 3.98 -3.09 -20.13
CA GLN A 221 4.26 -3.83 -18.89
C GLN A 221 3.87 -3.05 -17.64
N PHE A 222 3.37 -3.77 -16.65
CA PHE A 222 3.20 -3.30 -15.27
C PHE A 222 4.12 -4.08 -14.33
N ASP A 223 4.46 -3.47 -13.20
CA ASP A 223 5.15 -4.13 -12.08
C ASP A 223 4.27 -5.19 -11.37
N TRP A 224 4.91 -6.16 -10.72
CA TRP A 224 4.23 -7.36 -10.19
C TRP A 224 4.29 -7.50 -8.66
N TRP A 225 4.82 -6.50 -7.95
CA TRP A 225 5.30 -6.64 -6.57
C TRP A 225 4.26 -7.12 -5.54
N PHE A 226 3.00 -6.72 -5.69
CA PHE A 226 1.93 -6.97 -4.70
C PHE A 226 0.75 -7.78 -5.25
N MET A 227 0.94 -8.41 -6.41
CA MET A 227 -0.14 -9.02 -7.17
C MET A 227 -0.51 -10.43 -6.68
N ASP A 228 -1.73 -10.84 -7.00
CA ASP A 228 -2.26 -12.16 -6.67
C ASP A 228 -1.94 -13.22 -7.74
N LYS A 229 -2.48 -14.43 -7.58
CA LYS A 229 -2.31 -15.54 -8.53
C LYS A 229 -3.11 -15.38 -9.83
N TYR A 230 -4.09 -14.47 -9.89
CA TYR A 230 -4.98 -14.25 -11.04
C TYR A 230 -4.47 -13.13 -11.97
N TYR A 231 -3.63 -12.24 -11.44
CA TYR A 231 -3.04 -11.12 -12.16
C TYR A 231 -2.34 -11.49 -13.48
N PRO A 232 -1.55 -12.58 -13.61
CA PRO A 232 -0.90 -12.93 -14.87
C PRO A 232 -1.89 -13.18 -16.02
N ASP A 233 -3.06 -13.73 -15.72
CA ASP A 233 -4.12 -13.94 -16.72
C ASP A 233 -4.82 -12.61 -17.04
N TRP A 234 -5.08 -11.76 -16.06
CA TRP A 234 -5.65 -10.42 -16.28
C TRP A 234 -4.77 -9.54 -17.19
N VAL A 235 -3.44 -9.60 -17.01
CA VAL A 235 -2.44 -8.93 -17.86
C VAL A 235 -2.53 -9.42 -19.31
N ARG A 236 -2.60 -10.75 -19.52
CA ARG A 236 -2.73 -11.33 -20.87
C ARG A 236 -4.06 -10.98 -21.52
N HIS A 237 -5.17 -11.14 -20.80
CA HIS A 237 -6.52 -10.78 -21.26
C HIS A 237 -6.61 -9.32 -21.74
N ASN A 238 -5.91 -8.40 -21.06
CA ASN A 238 -5.82 -6.99 -21.45
C ASN A 238 -4.63 -6.66 -22.38
N ARG A 239 -4.07 -7.67 -23.05
CA ARG A 239 -3.06 -7.57 -24.14
C ARG A 239 -1.75 -6.89 -23.75
N LEU A 240 -1.37 -6.98 -22.49
CA LEU A 240 -0.08 -6.51 -21.97
C LEU A 240 1.00 -7.60 -22.15
N LYS A 241 2.22 -7.15 -22.48
CA LYS A 241 3.42 -7.98 -22.68
C LYS A 241 4.69 -7.13 -22.59
N GLY A 242 5.57 -7.46 -21.65
CA GLY A 242 6.95 -6.96 -21.66
C GLY A 242 7.75 -7.62 -22.78
N ARG A 243 8.52 -6.85 -23.55
CA ARG A 243 9.42 -7.37 -24.61
C ARG A 243 10.90 -7.03 -24.43
N TYR A 244 11.22 -6.06 -23.58
CA TYR A 244 12.57 -5.52 -23.45
C TYR A 244 13.00 -5.43 -21.99
N GLU A 245 14.23 -5.89 -21.71
CA GLU A 245 14.87 -5.84 -20.40
C GLU A 245 15.58 -4.50 -20.18
N PHE A 246 15.21 -3.76 -19.12
CA PHE A 246 15.76 -2.43 -18.81
C PHE A 246 16.06 -2.19 -17.31
N ALA A 247 15.77 -3.16 -16.43
CA ALA A 247 15.86 -3.02 -14.97
C ALA A 247 17.29 -2.87 -14.42
N HIS A 248 17.45 -2.44 -13.16
CA HIS A 248 18.76 -2.27 -12.51
C HIS A 248 19.62 -3.54 -12.58
N ASN A 249 20.78 -3.49 -13.26
CA ASN A 249 21.53 -4.70 -13.60
C ASN A 249 23.06 -4.62 -13.41
N MET A 250 23.62 -3.47 -13.04
CA MET A 250 25.08 -3.31 -12.90
C MET A 250 25.70 -4.26 -11.85
N SER A 251 24.98 -4.56 -10.75
CA SER A 251 25.45 -5.54 -9.75
C SER A 251 25.57 -6.97 -10.29
N ASN A 252 24.79 -7.34 -11.31
CA ASN A 252 24.84 -8.67 -11.95
C ASN A 252 25.87 -8.70 -13.08
N LEU A 253 26.03 -7.60 -13.81
CA LEU A 253 27.03 -7.45 -14.86
C LEU A 253 28.45 -7.38 -14.29
N PHE A 254 28.61 -6.80 -13.10
CA PHE A 254 29.88 -6.67 -12.37
C PHE A 254 29.79 -7.19 -10.91
N PRO A 255 29.64 -8.52 -10.69
CA PRO A 255 29.53 -9.07 -9.33
C PRO A 255 30.82 -8.83 -8.54
N TYR A 256 30.72 -8.18 -7.39
CA TYR A 256 31.89 -7.79 -6.58
C TYR A 256 32.81 -8.97 -6.24
N ASP A 257 32.24 -10.11 -5.82
CA ASP A 257 33.02 -11.32 -5.52
C ASP A 257 33.79 -11.91 -6.71
N LYS A 258 33.42 -11.59 -7.95
CA LYS A 258 34.13 -12.01 -9.17
C LYS A 258 35.31 -11.09 -9.50
N TYR A 259 35.18 -9.78 -9.26
CA TYR A 259 36.11 -8.77 -9.79
C TYR A 259 36.94 -8.04 -8.74
N LYS A 260 36.59 -8.06 -7.45
CA LYS A 260 37.31 -7.34 -6.38
C LYS A 260 38.83 -7.59 -6.33
N ASP A 261 39.30 -8.77 -6.74
CA ASP A 261 40.71 -9.16 -6.70
C ASP A 261 41.46 -8.87 -8.03
N THR A 262 40.76 -8.72 -9.15
CA THR A 262 41.36 -8.53 -10.49
C THR A 262 41.13 -7.13 -11.06
N HIS A 263 39.95 -6.56 -10.81
CA HIS A 263 39.49 -5.23 -11.24
C HIS A 263 38.81 -4.48 -10.06
N PRO A 264 39.54 -4.21 -8.95
CA PRO A 264 39.02 -3.40 -7.84
C PRO A 264 38.64 -1.98 -8.27
N ASP A 265 39.22 -1.50 -9.37
CA ASP A 265 38.98 -0.21 -10.01
C ASP A 265 37.64 -0.10 -10.77
N PHE A 266 36.88 -1.20 -10.93
CA PHE A 266 35.49 -1.13 -11.40
C PHE A 266 34.53 -0.55 -10.35
N TYR A 267 34.97 -0.43 -9.08
CA TYR A 267 34.11 -0.11 -7.95
C TYR A 267 34.47 1.24 -7.28
N PRO A 268 33.47 2.03 -6.83
CA PRO A 268 33.74 3.28 -6.12
C PRO A 268 34.59 3.05 -4.85
N PRO A 269 35.72 3.76 -4.69
CA PRO A 269 36.66 3.49 -3.61
C PRO A 269 36.04 3.73 -2.24
N GLY A 270 36.11 2.73 -1.36
CA GLY A 270 35.59 2.80 0.00
C GLY A 270 34.06 2.71 0.16
N ASN A 271 33.30 2.53 -0.93
CA ASN A 271 31.85 2.39 -0.85
C ASN A 271 31.44 1.01 -0.28
N SER A 272 30.77 1.01 0.86
CA SER A 272 30.32 -0.22 1.54
C SER A 272 29.11 -0.90 0.88
N ASN A 273 28.47 -0.26 -0.11
CA ASN A 273 27.30 -0.78 -0.81
C ASN A 273 27.64 -1.65 -2.03
N VAL A 274 28.91 -1.83 -2.42
CA VAL A 274 29.32 -2.56 -3.64
C VAL A 274 28.84 -4.02 -3.73
N ASN A 275 28.35 -4.60 -2.63
CA ASN A 275 27.73 -5.93 -2.56
C ASN A 275 26.18 -5.89 -2.56
N LYS A 276 25.57 -4.74 -2.85
CA LYS A 276 24.11 -4.51 -2.89
C LYS A 276 23.66 -4.17 -4.33
N SER A 277 22.34 -4.16 -4.54
CA SER A 277 21.67 -3.73 -5.78
C SER A 277 21.53 -2.21 -5.93
N SER A 278 21.87 -1.43 -4.90
CA SER A 278 21.69 0.03 -4.87
C SER A 278 22.79 0.75 -4.08
N GLY A 279 22.90 2.07 -4.28
CA GLY A 279 23.82 2.94 -3.53
C GLY A 279 25.28 2.94 -4.02
N TRP A 280 25.52 2.39 -5.20
CA TRP A 280 26.79 2.43 -5.93
C TRP A 280 26.56 2.16 -7.41
N ASN A 281 27.37 2.75 -8.28
CA ASN A 281 27.44 2.41 -9.70
C ASN A 281 28.89 2.14 -10.12
N PRO A 282 29.14 1.32 -11.16
CA PRO A 282 30.50 1.03 -11.62
C PRO A 282 31.25 2.30 -12.07
N CYS A 283 32.58 2.26 -12.01
CA CYS A 283 33.42 3.29 -12.59
C CYS A 283 33.45 3.12 -14.13
N PHE A 284 32.53 3.76 -14.85
CA PHE A 284 32.34 3.55 -16.29
C PHE A 284 33.55 3.93 -17.16
N LYS A 285 34.53 4.67 -16.62
CA LYS A 285 35.83 4.95 -17.28
C LYS A 285 36.99 4.05 -16.84
N ALA A 286 36.75 2.98 -16.06
CA ALA A 286 37.80 2.05 -15.64
C ALA A 286 38.38 1.20 -16.80
N PRO A 287 39.70 0.99 -16.87
CA PRO A 287 40.31 0.15 -17.92
C PRO A 287 39.80 -1.30 -17.89
N GLY A 288 39.32 -1.82 -19.03
CA GLY A 288 38.84 -3.20 -19.15
C GLY A 288 37.34 -3.40 -18.86
N ILE A 289 36.62 -2.36 -18.43
CA ILE A 289 35.20 -2.48 -18.02
C ILE A 289 34.25 -2.73 -19.19
N VAL A 290 34.59 -2.21 -20.38
CA VAL A 290 33.84 -2.45 -21.62
C VAL A 290 34.04 -3.89 -22.10
N GLU A 291 35.28 -4.37 -22.09
CA GLU A 291 35.65 -5.71 -22.53
C GLU A 291 35.02 -6.81 -21.67
N GLU A 292 35.03 -6.67 -20.34
CA GLU A 292 34.36 -7.61 -19.44
C GLU A 292 32.83 -7.51 -19.51
N ALA A 293 32.25 -6.34 -19.79
CA ALA A 293 30.82 -6.21 -20.04
C ALA A 293 30.41 -6.99 -21.31
N ILE A 294 31.07 -6.73 -22.45
CA ILE A 294 30.82 -7.44 -23.72
C ILE A 294 30.94 -8.95 -23.53
N LYS A 295 32.01 -9.41 -22.86
CA LYS A 295 32.25 -10.82 -22.58
C LYS A 295 31.15 -11.46 -21.72
N ASN A 296 30.67 -10.78 -20.68
CA ASN A 296 29.60 -11.29 -19.82
C ASN A 296 28.26 -11.36 -20.57
N ILE A 297 27.96 -10.36 -21.42
CA ILE A 297 26.70 -10.26 -22.17
C ILE A 297 26.67 -11.25 -23.33
N ASN A 298 27.76 -11.41 -24.07
CA ASN A 298 27.87 -12.45 -25.10
C ASN A 298 27.66 -13.83 -24.50
N ASN A 299 28.33 -14.13 -23.37
CA ASN A 299 28.11 -15.38 -22.65
C ASN A 299 26.66 -15.54 -22.14
N TYR A 300 25.94 -14.46 -21.82
CA TYR A 300 24.51 -14.54 -21.51
C TYR A 300 23.70 -14.93 -22.75
N PHE A 301 23.88 -14.26 -23.90
CA PHE A 301 23.14 -14.58 -25.13
C PHE A 301 23.53 -15.95 -25.74
N ASP A 302 24.76 -16.42 -25.54
CA ASP A 302 25.18 -17.78 -25.91
C ASP A 302 24.46 -18.86 -25.06
N GLN A 303 24.13 -18.54 -23.81
CA GLN A 303 23.38 -19.43 -22.90
C GLN A 303 21.86 -19.27 -23.02
N HIS A 304 21.40 -18.12 -23.52
CA HIS A 304 20.01 -17.71 -23.68
C HIS A 304 19.75 -17.19 -25.11
N PRO A 305 19.87 -18.02 -26.16
CA PRO A 305 19.67 -17.60 -27.54
C PRO A 305 18.25 -17.06 -27.81
N GLU A 306 17.27 -17.49 -27.01
CA GLU A 306 15.88 -17.02 -27.01
C GLU A 306 15.71 -15.59 -26.50
N ALA A 307 16.66 -15.07 -25.71
CA ALA A 307 16.58 -13.72 -25.17
C ALA A 307 16.72 -12.69 -26.31
N THR A 308 15.78 -11.75 -26.38
CA THR A 308 15.74 -10.68 -27.40
C THR A 308 16.47 -9.42 -26.95
N SER A 309 16.73 -9.28 -25.65
CA SER A 309 17.34 -8.08 -25.08
C SER A 309 18.10 -8.35 -23.78
N TYR A 310 18.88 -7.36 -23.33
CA TYR A 310 19.61 -7.38 -22.06
C TYR A 310 19.62 -6.00 -21.43
N SER A 311 19.42 -5.91 -20.11
CA SER A 311 19.45 -4.61 -19.43
C SER A 311 20.88 -4.12 -19.19
N LEU A 312 21.12 -2.85 -19.55
CA LEU A 312 22.30 -2.09 -19.16
C LEU A 312 21.97 -1.01 -18.10
N GLY A 313 20.76 -1.03 -17.52
CA GLY A 313 20.32 -0.07 -16.51
C GLY A 313 21.26 0.03 -15.30
N VAL A 314 21.65 1.28 -14.97
CA VAL A 314 22.36 1.66 -13.73
C VAL A 314 21.74 1.00 -12.49
N ASN A 315 22.53 0.75 -11.45
CA ASN A 315 21.99 0.41 -10.13
C ASN A 315 21.16 1.56 -9.57
N ASP A 316 20.23 1.27 -8.67
CA ASP A 316 19.38 2.28 -8.06
C ASP A 316 20.19 3.27 -7.19
N THR A 317 19.76 4.54 -7.23
CA THR A 317 20.40 5.74 -6.65
C THR A 317 21.80 6.05 -7.23
N GLY A 318 22.59 6.86 -6.53
CA GLY A 318 23.85 7.43 -7.02
C GLY A 318 25.10 6.56 -6.79
N GLY A 319 26.17 7.21 -6.34
CA GLY A 319 27.43 6.54 -5.95
C GLY A 319 28.32 6.15 -7.14
N PHE A 320 28.43 7.03 -8.14
CA PHE A 320 29.36 6.91 -9.28
C PHE A 320 30.78 7.35 -8.88
N CYS A 321 31.81 6.78 -9.51
CA CYS A 321 33.21 7.11 -9.23
C CYS A 321 33.60 8.48 -9.80
N GLU A 322 33.00 8.85 -10.93
CA GLU A 322 33.20 10.10 -11.64
C GLU A 322 32.36 11.26 -11.05
N ALA A 323 31.66 11.02 -9.93
CA ALA A 323 31.00 12.07 -9.15
C ALA A 323 31.93 12.78 -8.14
N ASP A 324 33.13 12.26 -7.90
CA ASP A 324 34.18 12.95 -7.13
C ASP A 324 34.73 14.13 -7.96
N PRO A 325 34.71 15.39 -7.47
CA PRO A 325 35.31 16.55 -8.14
C PRO A 325 36.82 16.43 -8.44
N LEU A 326 37.52 15.48 -7.82
CA LEU A 326 38.93 15.17 -8.10
C LEU A 326 39.12 14.13 -9.23
N ASN A 327 38.03 13.51 -9.72
CA ASN A 327 38.09 12.55 -10.81
C ASN A 327 38.42 13.28 -12.14
N PRO A 328 39.36 12.78 -12.97
CA PRO A 328 39.70 13.41 -14.26
C PRO A 328 38.54 13.46 -15.26
N HIS A 329 37.46 12.71 -15.03
CA HIS A 329 36.24 12.69 -15.83
C HIS A 329 35.05 13.37 -15.15
N TYR A 330 35.25 14.12 -14.06
CA TYR A 330 34.18 14.81 -13.35
C TYR A 330 33.37 15.74 -14.28
N PRO A 331 32.05 15.56 -14.43
CA PRO A 331 31.26 16.29 -15.42
C PRO A 331 30.95 17.74 -15.02
N GLY A 332 30.98 18.08 -13.72
CA GLY A 332 30.84 19.45 -13.24
C GLY A 332 29.49 20.17 -13.50
N GLN A 333 28.51 19.48 -14.08
CA GLN A 333 27.21 20.03 -14.45
C GLN A 333 26.07 19.28 -13.73
N LEU A 334 25.05 20.00 -13.28
CA LEU A 334 23.81 19.41 -12.78
C LEU A 334 22.79 19.24 -13.92
N ASN A 335 21.94 18.21 -13.80
CA ASN A 335 20.79 18.01 -14.68
C ASN A 335 19.55 18.80 -14.22
N THR A 336 18.47 18.71 -14.98
CA THR A 336 17.18 19.36 -14.74
C THR A 336 16.58 19.03 -13.36
N ASN A 337 16.86 17.85 -12.81
CA ASN A 337 16.44 17.45 -11.46
C ASN A 337 17.45 17.84 -10.35
N GLY A 338 18.53 18.57 -10.67
CA GLY A 338 19.52 19.05 -9.71
C GLY A 338 20.51 18.01 -9.19
N THR A 339 20.53 16.80 -9.76
CA THR A 339 21.59 15.82 -9.50
C THR A 339 22.74 16.00 -10.49
N LEU A 340 23.94 15.49 -10.16
CA LEU A 340 25.08 15.58 -11.07
C LEU A 340 24.79 14.81 -12.36
N ASN A 341 24.99 15.45 -13.52
CA ASN A 341 24.70 14.86 -14.82
C ASN A 341 25.82 13.90 -15.23
N MET A 342 25.53 12.60 -15.20
CA MET A 342 26.45 11.52 -15.54
C MET A 342 26.24 10.97 -16.96
N SER A 343 25.28 11.51 -17.72
CA SER A 343 24.82 10.91 -18.98
C SER A 343 25.88 10.78 -20.06
N GLU A 344 26.75 11.79 -20.26
CA GLU A 344 27.85 11.70 -21.24
C GLU A 344 28.78 10.50 -20.96
N ILE A 345 29.07 10.24 -19.68
CA ILE A 345 29.99 9.19 -19.24
C ILE A 345 29.34 7.82 -19.40
N TYR A 346 28.08 7.70 -18.98
CA TYR A 346 27.33 6.46 -19.00
C TYR A 346 26.91 6.06 -20.42
N PHE A 347 26.36 6.97 -21.23
CA PHE A 347 25.88 6.62 -22.58
C PHE A 347 27.02 6.37 -23.58
N ASP A 348 28.20 6.98 -23.40
CA ASP A 348 29.42 6.59 -24.12
C ASP A 348 29.82 5.13 -23.82
N TRP A 349 29.82 4.74 -22.54
CA TRP A 349 30.09 3.35 -22.15
C TRP A 349 29.02 2.38 -22.68
N VAL A 350 27.73 2.74 -22.60
CA VAL A 350 26.63 1.93 -23.15
C VAL A 350 26.84 1.68 -24.65
N ASN A 351 27.15 2.73 -25.43
CA ASN A 351 27.38 2.58 -26.87
C ASN A 351 28.53 1.61 -27.17
N GLN A 352 29.68 1.76 -26.50
CA GLN A 352 30.84 0.90 -26.72
C GLN A 352 30.55 -0.58 -26.39
N VAL A 353 29.80 -0.85 -25.31
CA VAL A 353 29.37 -2.21 -24.95
C VAL A 353 28.40 -2.77 -26.00
N VAL A 354 27.42 -1.98 -26.43
CA VAL A 354 26.42 -2.40 -27.43
C VAL A 354 27.07 -2.68 -28.78
N GLU A 355 27.95 -1.80 -29.27
CA GLU A 355 28.71 -2.01 -30.51
C GLU A 355 29.59 -3.26 -30.45
N GLY A 356 30.15 -3.60 -29.29
CA GLY A 356 30.91 -4.83 -29.07
C GLY A 356 30.05 -6.10 -29.11
N VAL A 357 28.92 -6.11 -28.43
CA VAL A 357 28.00 -7.28 -28.36
C VAL A 357 27.32 -7.55 -29.71
N LEU A 358 26.94 -6.49 -30.44
CA LEU A 358 26.26 -6.63 -31.74
C LEU A 358 27.15 -7.20 -32.85
N GLN A 359 28.47 -7.29 -32.66
CA GLN A 359 29.38 -7.99 -33.58
C GLN A 359 29.13 -9.51 -33.60
N THR A 360 28.61 -10.08 -32.51
CA THR A 360 28.26 -11.51 -32.41
C THR A 360 26.76 -11.76 -32.32
N HIS A 361 25.97 -10.82 -31.77
CA HIS A 361 24.51 -10.94 -31.62
C HIS A 361 23.76 -9.74 -32.24
N PRO A 362 23.76 -9.58 -33.58
CA PRO A 362 23.32 -8.35 -34.26
C PRO A 362 21.80 -8.06 -34.19
N ASP A 363 21.00 -9.00 -33.68
CA ASP A 363 19.54 -8.93 -33.55
C ASP A 363 19.06 -8.33 -32.22
N LYS A 364 19.93 -8.22 -31.21
CA LYS A 364 19.54 -7.93 -29.81
C LYS A 364 19.30 -6.43 -29.54
N TYR A 365 18.47 -6.17 -28.53
CA TYR A 365 18.18 -4.83 -27.98
C TYR A 365 18.72 -4.67 -26.55
N PHE A 366 18.85 -3.43 -26.09
CA PHE A 366 19.36 -3.12 -24.74
C PHE A 366 18.50 -2.06 -24.07
N GLY A 367 17.92 -2.35 -22.92
CA GLY A 367 17.17 -1.36 -22.14
C GLY A 367 18.07 -0.61 -21.16
N VAL A 368 17.83 0.68 -21.01
CA VAL A 368 18.49 1.55 -20.03
C VAL A 368 17.50 2.53 -19.44
N TYR A 369 17.76 3.00 -18.22
CA TYR A 369 17.04 4.12 -17.63
C TYR A 369 17.64 5.46 -18.03
N ALA A 370 16.77 6.42 -18.31
CA ALA A 370 17.03 7.83 -18.04
C ALA A 370 16.39 8.15 -16.68
N TYR A 371 17.19 8.07 -15.61
CA TYR A 371 16.78 8.16 -14.21
C TYR A 371 17.84 8.88 -13.37
N SER A 372 17.39 9.73 -12.42
CA SER A 372 18.25 10.40 -11.45
C SER A 372 19.49 11.05 -12.10
N TYR A 373 20.71 10.63 -11.76
CA TYR A 373 21.98 11.13 -12.30
C TYR A 373 22.12 11.01 -13.82
N VAL A 374 21.41 10.08 -14.47
CA VAL A 374 21.44 9.85 -15.93
C VAL A 374 20.11 10.22 -16.62
N TYR A 375 19.29 11.07 -16.00
CA TYR A 375 17.99 11.50 -16.54
C TYR A 375 18.07 12.42 -17.77
N GLU A 376 19.08 13.28 -17.82
CA GLU A 376 19.30 14.20 -18.94
C GLU A 376 19.79 13.43 -20.18
N PRO A 377 19.38 13.76 -21.42
CA PRO A 377 20.07 13.26 -22.60
C PRO A 377 21.54 13.71 -22.61
N PRO A 378 22.49 12.87 -23.09
CA PRO A 378 23.84 13.33 -23.38
C PRO A 378 23.81 14.40 -24.48
N ALA A 379 24.66 15.41 -24.38
CA ALA A 379 24.74 16.53 -25.32
C ALA A 379 25.64 16.21 -26.53
N THR A 380 26.61 15.29 -26.39
CA THR A 380 27.57 14.94 -27.46
C THR A 380 27.47 13.51 -27.97
N VAL A 381 26.96 12.57 -27.17
CA VAL A 381 26.77 11.16 -27.57
C VAL A 381 25.41 10.96 -28.24
N THR A 382 25.38 10.46 -29.48
CA THR A 382 24.16 9.90 -30.08
C THR A 382 23.99 8.46 -29.60
N VAL A 383 22.85 8.13 -28.99
CA VAL A 383 22.60 6.81 -28.41
C VAL A 383 22.35 5.77 -29.50
N HIS A 384 22.99 4.59 -29.37
CA HIS A 384 22.98 3.56 -30.40
C HIS A 384 21.55 3.04 -30.70
N PRO A 385 21.14 2.80 -31.97
CA PRO A 385 19.73 2.51 -32.31
C PRO A 385 19.10 1.23 -31.72
N ARG A 386 19.92 0.32 -31.18
CA ARG A 386 19.49 -0.89 -30.45
C ARG A 386 19.26 -0.65 -28.96
N VAL A 387 19.56 0.55 -28.44
CA VAL A 387 19.27 0.93 -27.06
C VAL A 387 17.87 1.53 -26.99
N ILE A 388 17.10 1.15 -25.96
CA ILE A 388 15.78 1.69 -25.63
C ILE A 388 15.90 2.45 -24.32
N VAL A 389 15.73 3.78 -24.37
CA VAL A 389 15.89 4.65 -23.20
C VAL A 389 14.56 4.85 -22.51
N TYR A 390 14.42 4.34 -21.30
CA TYR A 390 13.21 4.46 -20.46
C TYR A 390 13.25 5.75 -19.64
N ILE A 391 12.46 6.75 -20.03
CA ILE A 391 12.38 8.05 -19.35
C ILE A 391 11.48 7.93 -18.12
N THR A 392 12.10 7.92 -16.94
CA THR A 392 11.40 7.79 -15.64
C THR A 392 10.78 9.11 -15.22
N GLU A 393 9.45 9.16 -15.12
CA GLU A 393 8.74 10.38 -14.71
C GLU A 393 7.34 10.08 -14.17
N ASP A 394 6.97 10.74 -13.09
CA ASP A 394 5.62 10.69 -12.53
C ASP A 394 4.74 11.73 -13.24
N ARG A 395 4.25 11.35 -14.42
CA ARG A 395 3.52 12.22 -15.36
C ARG A 395 2.12 12.61 -14.91
N MET A 396 1.68 12.21 -13.71
CA MET A 396 0.57 12.89 -13.04
C MET A 396 0.93 14.36 -12.75
N SER A 397 2.21 14.67 -12.50
CA SER A 397 2.70 16.04 -12.33
C SER A 397 2.49 16.96 -13.54
N TRP A 398 2.17 16.41 -14.73
CA TRP A 398 1.86 17.21 -15.93
C TRP A 398 0.48 17.89 -15.86
N GLY A 399 -0.31 17.65 -14.80
CA GLY A 399 -1.42 18.55 -14.46
C GLY A 399 -0.96 19.95 -13.99
N ASP A 400 0.32 20.12 -13.62
CA ASP A 400 0.98 21.43 -13.58
C ASP A 400 1.61 21.72 -14.97
N PRO A 401 1.16 22.76 -15.70
CA PRO A 401 1.66 23.08 -17.04
C PRO A 401 3.16 23.37 -17.11
N SER A 402 3.79 23.79 -16.00
CA SER A 402 5.23 24.03 -15.95
C SER A 402 6.03 22.72 -15.97
N PHE A 403 5.51 21.67 -15.32
CA PHE A 403 6.07 20.32 -15.34
C PHE A 403 5.76 19.60 -16.65
N GLU A 404 4.55 19.77 -17.20
CA GLU A 404 4.22 19.29 -18.55
C GLU A 404 5.22 19.85 -19.58
N THR A 405 5.43 21.17 -19.58
CA THR A 405 6.37 21.83 -20.51
C THR A 405 7.80 21.29 -20.35
N GLN A 406 8.25 21.08 -19.11
CA GLN A 406 9.59 20.54 -18.82
C GLN A 406 9.74 19.06 -19.23
N GLY A 407 8.76 18.20 -18.94
CA GLY A 407 8.77 16.79 -19.30
C GLY A 407 8.66 16.56 -20.81
N LYS A 408 7.90 17.42 -21.51
CA LYS A 408 7.83 17.43 -22.98
C LYS A 408 9.15 17.85 -23.62
N ASP A 409 9.80 18.93 -23.15
CA ASP A 409 11.15 19.32 -23.59
C ASP A 409 12.19 18.22 -23.37
N ILE A 410 12.22 17.59 -22.19
CA ILE A 410 13.09 16.44 -21.90
C ILE A 410 12.83 15.30 -22.90
N THR A 411 11.57 14.99 -23.20
CA THR A 411 11.18 13.93 -24.15
C THR A 411 11.63 14.26 -25.57
N GLU A 412 11.46 15.50 -26.03
CA GLU A 412 11.83 15.93 -27.38
C GLU A 412 13.36 15.96 -27.57
N ARG A 413 14.11 16.38 -26.53
CA ARG A 413 15.58 16.28 -26.55
C ARG A 413 16.07 14.85 -26.48
N TRP A 414 15.40 13.97 -25.75
CA TRP A 414 15.65 12.52 -25.81
C TRP A 414 15.37 11.93 -27.20
N ARG A 415 14.29 12.34 -27.86
CA ARG A 415 13.96 11.93 -29.24
C ARG A 415 15.02 12.37 -30.26
N ALA A 416 15.70 13.49 -30.01
CA ALA A 416 16.84 13.94 -30.83
C ALA A 416 18.13 13.13 -30.55
N ALA A 417 18.35 12.67 -29.31
CA ALA A 417 19.54 11.93 -28.90
C ALA A 417 19.45 10.41 -29.12
N ALA A 418 18.25 9.82 -29.07
CA ALA A 418 18.00 8.38 -29.13
C ALA A 418 16.80 8.02 -30.03
N PRO A 419 16.94 7.07 -30.99
CA PRO A 419 15.89 6.74 -31.96
C PRO A 419 14.87 5.69 -31.47
N SER A 420 14.97 5.27 -30.20
CA SER A 420 14.05 4.34 -29.55
C SER A 420 13.88 4.75 -28.08
N LEU A 421 12.68 5.25 -27.76
CA LEU A 421 12.32 5.65 -26.40
C LEU A 421 11.35 4.64 -25.79
N GLY A 422 11.46 4.47 -24.48
CA GLY A 422 10.43 3.92 -23.61
C GLY A 422 9.99 4.97 -22.59
N PHE A 423 8.75 4.90 -22.12
CA PHE A 423 8.30 5.64 -20.95
C PHE A 423 8.26 4.70 -19.75
N TYR A 424 8.70 5.23 -18.61
CA TYR A 424 8.59 4.60 -17.31
C TYR A 424 7.73 5.49 -16.42
N GLU A 425 6.60 4.97 -15.97
CA GLU A 425 5.54 5.72 -15.30
C GLU A 425 5.39 5.28 -13.84
N TYR A 426 5.31 6.24 -12.92
CA TYR A 426 5.00 5.99 -11.52
C TYR A 426 3.48 6.05 -11.29
N LEU A 427 2.76 5.04 -11.83
CA LEU A 427 1.30 4.91 -11.69
C LEU A 427 0.84 4.43 -10.30
N TRP A 428 1.76 4.31 -9.33
CA TRP A 428 1.56 3.80 -7.97
C TRP A 428 0.17 4.07 -7.41
N GLY A 429 -0.53 2.99 -7.06
CA GLY A 429 -1.65 3.01 -6.13
C GLY A 429 -1.17 2.82 -4.70
N ASN A 430 -0.65 1.64 -4.37
CA ASN A 430 0.02 1.41 -3.09
C ASN A 430 1.39 2.13 -3.09
N PRO A 431 1.76 2.89 -2.02
CA PRO A 431 1.13 2.99 -0.72
C PRO A 431 0.31 4.27 -0.47
N TYR A 432 -0.22 4.92 -1.52
CA TYR A 432 -1.17 6.01 -1.32
C TYR A 432 -2.43 5.50 -0.59
N MET A 433 -2.85 6.27 0.41
CA MET A 433 -3.94 5.97 1.32
C MET A 433 -5.27 6.60 0.85
N LEU A 434 -5.34 6.95 -0.42
CA LEU A 434 -6.48 7.46 -1.19
C LEU A 434 -6.34 6.90 -2.62
N PRO A 435 -7.42 6.76 -3.40
CA PRO A 435 -7.34 6.20 -4.74
C PRO A 435 -6.73 7.24 -5.69
N ARG A 436 -5.59 6.94 -6.31
CA ARG A 436 -4.80 7.90 -7.09
C ARG A 436 -5.11 7.82 -8.58
N THR A 437 -6.20 8.49 -8.99
CA THR A 437 -6.76 8.49 -10.35
C THR A 437 -6.50 9.81 -11.09
N PHE A 438 -6.17 9.75 -12.38
CA PHE A 438 -5.88 10.92 -13.23
C PHE A 438 -6.09 10.55 -14.72
N PHE A 439 -7.29 10.12 -15.06
CA PHE A 439 -7.59 9.41 -16.31
C PHE A 439 -7.38 10.23 -17.58
N ASN A 440 -7.78 11.50 -17.58
CA ASN A 440 -7.64 12.37 -18.74
C ASN A 440 -6.16 12.71 -19.00
N LEU A 441 -5.41 13.07 -17.94
CA LEU A 441 -3.95 13.26 -18.01
C LEU A 441 -3.24 11.99 -18.50
N MET A 442 -3.65 10.81 -18.02
CA MET A 442 -3.15 9.52 -18.50
C MET A 442 -3.42 9.31 -20.01
N ALA A 443 -4.62 9.65 -20.49
CA ALA A 443 -4.96 9.51 -21.91
C ALA A 443 -4.16 10.47 -22.80
N ASP A 444 -4.02 11.73 -22.38
CA ASP A 444 -3.17 12.71 -23.07
C ASP A 444 -1.69 12.31 -23.08
N ASN A 445 -1.19 11.72 -21.98
CA ASN A 445 0.16 11.18 -21.91
C ASN A 445 0.40 10.04 -22.91
N TYR A 446 -0.55 9.09 -23.03
CA TYR A 446 -0.42 8.02 -24.03
C TYR A 446 -0.51 8.54 -25.46
N ARG A 447 -1.45 9.44 -25.77
CA ARG A 447 -1.53 10.13 -27.08
C ARG A 447 -0.22 10.83 -27.43
N TYR A 448 0.29 11.68 -26.54
CA TYR A 448 1.56 12.38 -26.73
C TYR A 448 2.75 11.41 -26.91
N SER A 449 2.83 10.34 -26.10
CA SER A 449 3.92 9.36 -26.22
C SER A 449 3.93 8.67 -27.59
N TYR A 450 2.76 8.42 -28.17
CA TYR A 450 2.62 7.85 -29.51
C TYR A 450 3.05 8.84 -30.61
N GLU A 451 2.66 10.11 -30.51
CA GLU A 451 3.11 11.19 -31.41
C GLU A 451 4.64 11.40 -31.39
N GLN A 452 5.27 11.19 -30.23
CA GLN A 452 6.72 11.22 -30.07
C GLN A 452 7.44 9.95 -30.56
N GLY A 453 6.70 8.88 -30.89
CA GLY A 453 7.27 7.61 -31.37
C GLY A 453 7.90 6.77 -30.26
N VAL A 454 7.40 6.91 -29.02
CA VAL A 454 7.72 5.99 -27.91
C VAL A 454 7.30 4.57 -28.30
N LYS A 455 8.16 3.58 -28.02
CA LYS A 455 7.98 2.18 -28.45
C LYS A 455 7.63 1.23 -27.31
N ALA A 456 7.84 1.66 -26.06
CA ALA A 456 7.70 0.82 -24.88
C ALA A 456 7.12 1.62 -23.72
N HIS A 457 6.24 0.99 -22.95
CA HIS A 457 5.76 1.48 -21.67
C HIS A 457 6.02 0.45 -20.58
N PHE A 458 6.51 0.97 -19.45
CA PHE A 458 6.48 0.28 -18.18
C PHE A 458 5.82 1.18 -17.15
N ALA A 459 4.94 0.65 -16.32
CA ALA A 459 4.47 1.36 -15.14
C ALA A 459 4.80 0.60 -13.85
N GLU A 460 5.37 1.33 -12.89
CA GLU A 460 5.22 0.96 -11.47
C GLU A 460 3.77 1.26 -11.08
N LEU A 461 2.90 0.26 -11.22
CA LEU A 461 1.49 0.37 -10.89
C LEU A 461 1.27 0.13 -9.39
N SER A 462 1.97 -0.85 -8.80
CA SER A 462 1.83 -1.30 -7.41
C SER A 462 0.36 -1.29 -6.97
N ALA A 463 -0.48 -2.02 -7.72
CA ALA A 463 -1.92 -1.75 -7.81
C ALA A 463 -2.63 -1.71 -6.46
N ASN A 464 -3.56 -0.74 -6.35
CA ASN A 464 -4.64 -0.78 -5.39
C ASN A 464 -5.95 -0.83 -6.19
N TRP A 465 -6.70 -1.94 -6.14
CA TRP A 465 -7.87 -2.11 -7.01
C TRP A 465 -9.07 -1.25 -6.59
N GLY A 466 -9.00 -0.55 -5.46
CA GLY A 466 -9.89 0.58 -5.11
C GLY A 466 -9.76 1.80 -6.03
N GLU A 467 -8.77 1.81 -6.93
CA GLU A 467 -8.59 2.82 -7.99
C GLU A 467 -9.37 2.47 -9.28
N GLY A 468 -10.14 1.38 -9.24
CA GLY A 468 -11.11 0.98 -10.25
C GLY A 468 -10.55 0.92 -11.67
N PRO A 469 -11.01 1.78 -12.59
CA PRO A 469 -10.68 1.67 -14.01
C PRO A 469 -9.20 1.96 -14.34
N LYS A 470 -8.40 2.56 -13.44
CA LYS A 470 -7.06 3.09 -13.76
C LYS A 470 -6.16 2.09 -14.52
N ALA A 471 -6.01 0.87 -13.98
CA ALA A 471 -5.14 -0.15 -14.58
C ALA A 471 -5.71 -0.70 -15.90
N TRP A 472 -7.04 -0.84 -15.99
CA TRP A 472 -7.73 -1.33 -17.18
C TRP A 472 -7.68 -0.31 -18.32
N LEU A 473 -7.97 0.97 -18.01
CA LEU A 473 -7.88 2.09 -18.95
C LEU A 473 -6.45 2.23 -19.51
N SER A 474 -5.43 2.19 -18.64
CA SER A 474 -4.03 2.20 -19.07
C SER A 474 -3.71 1.05 -20.03
N ALA A 475 -4.19 -0.17 -19.76
CA ALA A 475 -3.98 -1.30 -20.66
C ALA A 475 -4.66 -1.14 -22.03
N LYS A 476 -5.88 -0.58 -22.08
CA LYS A 476 -6.58 -0.26 -23.34
C LYS A 476 -5.85 0.82 -24.14
N LEU A 477 -5.48 1.93 -23.49
CA LEU A 477 -4.79 3.04 -24.15
C LEU A 477 -3.36 2.69 -24.57
N GLN A 478 -2.70 1.75 -23.89
CA GLN A 478 -1.43 1.17 -24.36
C GLN A 478 -1.58 0.25 -25.58
N TRP A 479 -2.76 -0.31 -25.83
CA TRP A 479 -3.06 -1.00 -27.09
C TRP A 479 -3.40 0.00 -28.20
N ASN A 480 -4.27 0.97 -27.92
CA ASN A 480 -4.64 2.03 -28.84
C ASN A 480 -4.90 3.37 -28.09
N PRO A 481 -3.99 4.36 -28.17
CA PRO A 481 -4.12 5.63 -27.45
C PRO A 481 -5.18 6.58 -28.04
N ASN A 482 -5.74 6.25 -29.21
CA ASN A 482 -6.78 7.05 -29.87
C ASN A 482 -8.21 6.57 -29.53
N GLN A 483 -8.38 5.69 -28.54
CA GLN A 483 -9.70 5.37 -28.00
C GLN A 483 -10.23 6.55 -27.17
N ASP A 484 -11.54 6.76 -27.20
CA ASP A 484 -12.23 7.72 -26.34
C ASP A 484 -12.19 7.21 -24.88
N GLU A 485 -11.40 7.87 -24.04
CA GLU A 485 -11.22 7.51 -22.64
C GLU A 485 -12.51 7.63 -21.83
N ASN A 486 -13.41 8.57 -22.17
CA ASN A 486 -14.66 8.76 -21.45
C ASN A 486 -15.65 7.65 -21.81
N ALA A 487 -15.68 7.23 -23.08
CA ALA A 487 -16.45 6.05 -23.50
C ALA A 487 -15.94 4.77 -22.83
N LEU A 488 -14.63 4.61 -22.68
CA LEU A 488 -14.01 3.49 -21.95
C LEU A 488 -14.34 3.51 -20.45
N LEU A 489 -14.23 4.67 -19.79
CA LEU A 489 -14.57 4.83 -18.37
C LEU A 489 -16.06 4.52 -18.13
N LYS A 490 -16.95 5.09 -18.93
CA LYS A 490 -18.39 4.83 -18.86
C LYS A 490 -18.72 3.35 -19.05
N GLU A 491 -18.10 2.69 -20.04
CA GLU A 491 -18.22 1.24 -20.18
C GLU A 491 -17.76 0.53 -18.91
N TRP A 492 -16.59 0.87 -18.36
CA TRP A 492 -16.08 0.22 -17.15
C TRP A 492 -17.08 0.36 -15.98
N TYR A 493 -17.66 1.55 -15.75
CA TYR A 493 -18.67 1.75 -14.70
C TYR A 493 -19.94 0.91 -14.92
N GLU A 494 -20.52 0.96 -16.13
CA GLU A 494 -21.72 0.19 -16.48
C GLU A 494 -21.49 -1.33 -16.37
N ARG A 495 -20.32 -1.82 -16.80
CA ARG A 495 -19.96 -3.24 -16.73
C ARG A 495 -19.57 -3.68 -15.32
N ALA A 496 -18.99 -2.80 -14.50
CA ALA A 496 -18.65 -3.08 -13.11
C ALA A 496 -19.89 -3.24 -12.23
N VAL A 497 -20.79 -2.26 -12.22
CA VAL A 497 -21.89 -2.16 -11.23
C VAL A 497 -23.30 -2.14 -11.82
N GLY A 498 -23.43 -2.09 -13.14
CA GLY A 498 -24.71 -2.02 -13.85
C GLY A 498 -25.18 -0.59 -14.11
N PRO A 499 -26.02 -0.36 -15.13
CA PRO A 499 -26.37 0.97 -15.60
C PRO A 499 -27.14 1.81 -14.58
N ALA A 500 -27.81 1.18 -13.61
CA ALA A 500 -28.50 1.90 -12.53
C ALA A 500 -27.54 2.51 -11.50
N ALA A 501 -26.32 1.97 -11.36
CA ALA A 501 -25.32 2.38 -10.38
C ALA A 501 -24.13 3.13 -11.00
N ALA A 502 -24.00 3.09 -12.33
CA ALA A 502 -22.85 3.62 -13.06
C ALA A 502 -22.62 5.13 -12.81
N GLU A 503 -23.67 5.96 -12.85
CA GLU A 503 -23.56 7.41 -12.65
C GLU A 503 -23.04 7.80 -11.25
N ASP A 504 -23.39 7.06 -10.19
CA ASP A 504 -22.88 7.33 -8.84
C ASP A 504 -21.40 6.91 -8.73
N LEU A 505 -20.99 5.84 -9.44
CA LEU A 505 -19.62 5.36 -9.43
C LEU A 505 -18.70 6.25 -10.27
N GLU A 506 -19.21 6.76 -11.40
CA GLU A 506 -18.61 7.81 -12.21
C GLU A 506 -18.35 9.05 -11.36
N ALA A 507 -19.37 9.57 -10.67
CA ALA A 507 -19.23 10.72 -9.77
C ALA A 507 -18.19 10.51 -8.64
N TYR A 508 -18.09 9.29 -8.09
CA TYR A 508 -17.06 8.97 -7.09
C TYR A 508 -15.64 9.04 -7.68
N TYR A 509 -15.41 8.49 -8.87
CA TYR A 509 -14.10 8.53 -9.49
C TYR A 509 -13.77 9.88 -10.12
N ASP A 510 -14.76 10.65 -10.59
CA ASP A 510 -14.60 12.02 -11.06
C ASP A 510 -14.12 12.95 -9.95
N PHE A 511 -14.65 12.79 -8.73
CA PHE A 511 -14.16 13.49 -7.54
C PHE A 511 -12.65 13.25 -7.33
N TRP A 512 -12.22 11.99 -7.38
CA TRP A 512 -10.80 11.65 -7.20
C TRP A 512 -9.93 12.08 -8.38
N ASN A 513 -10.47 12.03 -9.60
CA ASN A 513 -9.81 12.49 -10.81
C ASN A 513 -9.59 14.01 -10.77
N GLU A 514 -10.56 14.80 -10.29
CA GLU A 514 -10.40 16.24 -10.04
C GLU A 514 -9.35 16.50 -8.96
N PHE A 515 -9.46 15.81 -7.82
CA PHE A 515 -8.57 15.99 -6.68
C PHE A 515 -7.09 15.83 -7.08
N TRP A 516 -6.76 14.74 -7.77
CA TRP A 516 -5.39 14.42 -8.15
C TRP A 516 -4.92 15.11 -9.44
N SER A 517 -5.83 15.57 -10.31
CA SER A 517 -5.46 16.29 -11.54
C SER A 517 -5.48 17.82 -11.40
N ASN A 518 -5.98 18.37 -10.27
CA ASN A 518 -6.05 19.82 -10.05
C ASN A 518 -5.79 20.19 -8.57
N ARG A 519 -6.68 19.78 -7.65
CA ARG A 519 -6.71 20.27 -6.26
C ARG A 519 -5.40 20.03 -5.51
N ILE A 520 -4.76 18.89 -5.76
CA ILE A 520 -3.52 18.45 -5.09
C ILE A 520 -2.33 19.39 -5.35
N PHE A 521 -2.26 20.07 -6.49
CA PHE A 521 -1.11 20.93 -6.82
C PHE A 521 -1.03 22.21 -5.98
N SER A 522 -2.14 22.58 -5.33
CA SER A 522 -2.17 23.65 -4.32
C SER A 522 -1.71 23.20 -2.93
N SER A 523 -1.37 21.92 -2.74
CA SER A 523 -0.97 21.38 -1.43
C SER A 523 0.50 21.68 -1.08
N GLN A 524 0.78 21.76 0.23
CA GLN A 524 2.15 21.85 0.73
C GLN A 524 2.95 20.58 0.41
N TRP A 525 2.31 19.40 0.36
CA TRP A 525 2.92 18.14 -0.05
C TRP A 525 3.50 18.22 -1.47
N TYR A 526 2.70 18.71 -2.43
CA TYR A 526 3.17 18.91 -3.80
C TYR A 526 4.27 19.98 -3.86
N THR A 527 4.07 21.12 -3.19
CA THR A 527 5.04 22.22 -3.11
C THR A 527 6.40 21.78 -2.57
N ASN A 528 6.42 20.92 -1.56
CA ASN A 528 7.63 20.33 -0.96
C ASN A 528 8.42 19.42 -1.93
N TRP A 529 7.75 18.84 -2.92
CA TRP A 529 8.39 18.07 -3.99
C TRP A 529 8.78 18.97 -5.16
N SER A 530 7.86 19.79 -5.66
CA SER A 530 8.07 20.57 -6.89
C SER A 530 9.20 21.62 -6.75
N SER A 531 9.36 22.19 -5.55
CA SER A 531 10.44 23.13 -5.22
C SER A 531 11.75 22.49 -4.74
N ALA A 532 11.82 21.16 -4.63
CA ALA A 532 13.02 20.47 -4.18
C ALA A 532 14.16 20.56 -5.21
N PHE A 533 15.40 20.70 -4.74
CA PHE A 533 16.60 20.65 -5.59
C PHE A 533 17.79 20.08 -4.79
N PRO A 534 18.24 18.83 -5.04
CA PRO A 534 17.75 17.90 -6.05
C PRO A 534 16.31 17.42 -5.83
N ARG A 535 15.63 17.08 -6.91
CA ARG A 535 14.27 16.53 -6.96
C ARG A 535 14.28 15.07 -7.39
N THR A 536 13.34 14.28 -6.88
CA THR A 536 13.07 12.90 -7.35
C THR A 536 12.25 12.92 -8.64
N ASN A 537 12.48 11.93 -9.52
CA ASN A 537 11.67 11.70 -10.72
C ASN A 537 10.18 11.37 -10.43
N TYR A 538 9.84 11.11 -9.17
CA TYR A 538 8.52 10.77 -8.66
C TYR A 538 8.12 11.62 -7.46
N MET A 539 6.81 11.84 -7.26
CA MET A 539 6.29 12.54 -6.08
C MET A 539 6.40 11.70 -4.81
N ARG A 540 6.42 12.36 -3.63
CA ARG A 540 6.72 11.70 -2.34
C ARG A 540 5.57 10.80 -1.87
N TYR A 541 5.53 9.58 -2.39
CA TYR A 541 4.64 8.50 -1.96
C TYR A 541 4.80 8.14 -0.46
N ASN A 542 5.94 8.50 0.14
CA ASN A 542 6.27 8.24 1.54
C ASN A 542 6.03 9.43 2.48
N ASP A 543 5.24 10.40 2.03
CA ASP A 543 4.83 11.57 2.79
C ASP A 543 3.29 11.63 2.77
N SER A 544 2.65 11.37 3.91
CA SER A 544 1.18 11.34 4.03
C SER A 544 0.54 12.73 4.18
N THR A 545 1.33 13.81 4.12
CA THR A 545 0.80 15.18 4.33
C THR A 545 -0.17 15.65 3.24
N TYR A 546 -0.30 14.95 2.11
CA TYR A 546 -1.38 15.19 1.14
C TYR A 546 -2.78 14.99 1.74
N LEU A 547 -2.93 14.20 2.81
CA LEU A 547 -4.21 13.99 3.52
C LEU A 547 -4.77 15.29 4.12
N ASN A 548 -3.93 16.33 4.32
CA ASN A 548 -4.39 17.67 4.71
C ASN A 548 -5.26 18.35 3.64
N ALA A 549 -5.17 17.94 2.37
CA ALA A 549 -5.97 18.49 1.28
C ALA A 549 -7.36 17.81 1.13
N VAL A 550 -7.69 16.85 2.00
CA VAL A 550 -8.99 16.15 2.05
C VAL A 550 -9.76 16.57 3.31
N THR A 551 -11.05 16.83 3.14
CA THR A 551 -12.00 17.26 4.16
C THR A 551 -12.93 16.12 4.61
N GLU A 552 -13.63 16.33 5.71
CA GLU A 552 -14.65 15.39 6.21
C GLU A 552 -15.86 15.31 5.26
N GLU A 553 -16.22 16.42 4.60
CA GLU A 553 -17.33 16.51 3.65
C GLU A 553 -17.05 15.75 2.33
N ASP A 554 -15.80 15.79 1.84
CA ASP A 554 -15.35 14.96 0.72
C ASP A 554 -15.58 13.46 1.00
N MET A 555 -15.28 13.01 2.21
CA MET A 555 -15.42 11.60 2.61
C MET A 555 -16.88 11.20 2.78
N ALA A 556 -17.69 12.07 3.39
CA ALA A 556 -19.13 11.85 3.54
C ALA A 556 -19.83 11.69 2.16
N GLU A 557 -19.45 12.51 1.17
CA GLU A 557 -20.00 12.40 -0.18
C GLU A 557 -19.51 11.13 -0.89
N CYS A 558 -18.22 10.80 -0.80
CA CYS A 558 -17.68 9.55 -1.34
C CYS A 558 -18.37 8.30 -0.76
N ARG A 559 -18.60 8.27 0.57
CA ARG A 559 -19.37 7.23 1.25
C ARG A 559 -20.79 7.15 0.70
N ARG A 560 -21.50 8.29 0.64
CA ARG A 560 -22.88 8.38 0.14
C ARG A 560 -23.00 7.83 -1.29
N LEU A 561 -22.02 8.13 -2.15
CA LEU A 561 -21.97 7.64 -3.53
C LEU A 561 -21.78 6.12 -3.56
N LEU A 562 -20.77 5.57 -2.89
CA LEU A 562 -20.50 4.12 -2.91
C LEU A 562 -21.57 3.27 -2.22
N GLU A 563 -22.19 3.75 -1.14
CA GLU A 563 -23.36 3.11 -0.55
C GLU A 563 -24.55 3.10 -1.53
N SER A 564 -24.73 4.16 -2.32
CA SER A 564 -25.73 4.21 -3.40
C SER A 564 -25.41 3.22 -4.52
N VAL A 565 -24.14 3.12 -4.93
CA VAL A 565 -23.66 2.12 -5.91
C VAL A 565 -24.00 0.70 -5.45
N VAL A 566 -23.69 0.34 -4.20
CA VAL A 566 -24.04 -0.98 -3.63
C VAL A 566 -25.55 -1.22 -3.61
N ALA A 567 -26.34 -0.20 -3.27
CA ALA A 567 -27.81 -0.30 -3.23
C ALA A 567 -28.46 -0.40 -4.63
N LYS A 568 -27.88 0.23 -5.65
CA LYS A 568 -28.39 0.24 -7.04
C LYS A 568 -27.86 -0.91 -7.90
N ALA A 569 -26.75 -1.55 -7.52
CA ALA A 569 -26.16 -2.69 -8.24
C ALA A 569 -27.15 -3.86 -8.35
N GLN A 570 -27.30 -4.45 -9.54
CA GLN A 570 -28.44 -5.30 -9.86
C GLN A 570 -28.14 -6.79 -9.67
N THR A 571 -27.07 -7.29 -10.29
CA THR A 571 -26.66 -8.70 -10.23
C THR A 571 -25.74 -9.01 -9.06
N ASP A 572 -25.62 -10.28 -8.66
CA ASP A 572 -24.74 -10.69 -7.56
C ASP A 572 -23.26 -10.38 -7.85
N LYS A 573 -22.79 -10.53 -9.10
CA LYS A 573 -21.45 -10.12 -9.53
C LYS A 573 -21.25 -8.60 -9.43
N GLN A 574 -22.24 -7.80 -9.86
CA GLN A 574 -22.17 -6.33 -9.75
C GLN A 574 -22.12 -5.90 -8.28
N LYS A 575 -22.92 -6.51 -7.41
CA LYS A 575 -22.90 -6.27 -5.97
C LYS A 575 -21.58 -6.70 -5.33
N ALA A 576 -21.00 -7.83 -5.73
CA ALA A 576 -19.69 -8.25 -5.24
C ALA A 576 -18.62 -7.19 -5.55
N ARG A 577 -18.54 -6.71 -6.79
CA ARG A 577 -17.62 -5.62 -7.18
C ARG A 577 -17.89 -4.33 -6.43
N ALA A 578 -19.16 -3.91 -6.31
CA ALA A 578 -19.55 -2.71 -5.58
C ALA A 578 -19.13 -2.77 -4.09
N ASN A 579 -19.30 -3.91 -3.43
CA ASN A 579 -18.88 -4.10 -2.05
C ASN A 579 -17.35 -4.11 -1.90
N VAL A 580 -16.61 -4.70 -2.85
CA VAL A 580 -15.14 -4.61 -2.86
C VAL A 580 -14.67 -3.16 -2.98
N LEU A 581 -15.29 -2.36 -3.86
CA LEU A 581 -14.95 -0.93 -3.99
C LEU A 581 -15.31 -0.13 -2.73
N LEU A 582 -16.45 -0.41 -2.09
CA LEU A 582 -16.82 0.19 -0.80
C LEU A 582 -15.81 -0.18 0.30
N GLN A 583 -15.39 -1.44 0.40
CA GLN A 583 -14.38 -1.88 1.37
C GLN A 583 -13.01 -1.23 1.12
N ALA A 584 -12.59 -1.08 -0.14
CA ALA A 584 -11.38 -0.34 -0.47
C ALA A 584 -11.48 1.13 0.00
N PHE A 585 -12.66 1.73 -0.15
CA PHE A 585 -12.94 3.08 0.33
C PHE A 585 -12.99 3.19 1.87
N GLU A 586 -13.47 2.18 2.60
CA GLU A 586 -13.45 2.20 4.08
C GLU A 586 -12.02 2.38 4.62
N TYR A 587 -11.00 1.80 3.96
CA TYR A 587 -9.60 2.08 4.28
C TYR A 587 -9.16 3.51 3.94
N TYR A 588 -9.60 4.07 2.81
CA TYR A 588 -9.31 5.46 2.42
C TYR A 588 -9.96 6.47 3.38
N GLU A 589 -11.21 6.22 3.76
CA GLU A 589 -11.97 7.03 4.72
C GLU A 589 -11.35 6.94 6.11
N ALA A 590 -11.07 5.75 6.62
CA ALA A 590 -10.38 5.57 7.89
C ALA A 590 -9.00 6.26 7.88
N SER A 591 -8.30 6.25 6.76
CA SER A 591 -7.04 7.00 6.57
C SER A 591 -7.25 8.52 6.59
N ALA A 592 -8.22 9.04 5.84
CA ALA A 592 -8.48 10.46 5.75
C ALA A 592 -9.02 11.04 7.06
N LEU A 593 -10.02 10.39 7.69
CA LEU A 593 -10.69 10.91 8.89
C LEU A 593 -9.85 10.75 10.16
N SER A 594 -9.02 9.71 10.28
CA SER A 594 -8.13 9.55 11.44
C SER A 594 -6.83 10.34 11.35
N TYR A 595 -6.51 10.95 10.19
CA TYR A 595 -5.26 11.69 10.04
C TYR A 595 -5.24 12.94 10.94
N PRO A 596 -4.25 13.09 11.84
CA PRO A 596 -4.27 14.13 12.87
C PRO A 596 -3.94 15.51 12.26
N ARG A 597 -5.00 16.25 11.91
CA ARG A 597 -4.93 17.62 11.40
C ARG A 597 -4.99 18.59 12.57
N GLU A 598 -3.84 19.12 12.98
CA GLU A 598 -3.79 20.18 14.01
C GLU A 598 -4.66 21.37 13.59
N LYS A 599 -5.74 21.61 14.35
CA LYS A 599 -6.73 22.65 14.12
C LYS A 599 -6.93 23.51 15.37
N ILE A 600 -7.50 24.71 15.22
CA ILE A 600 -7.93 25.51 16.37
C ILE A 600 -9.13 24.83 17.03
N VAL A 601 -8.98 24.43 18.29
CA VAL A 601 -10.04 23.87 19.14
C VAL A 601 -10.23 24.78 20.36
N PRO A 602 -11.44 25.29 20.62
CA PRO A 602 -11.75 25.99 21.87
C PRO A 602 -12.00 24.98 23.00
N LEU A 603 -11.78 25.41 24.26
CA LEU A 603 -12.22 24.64 25.42
C LEU A 603 -13.76 24.50 25.41
N PRO A 604 -14.31 23.31 25.68
CA PRO A 604 -15.74 23.13 25.91
C PRO A 604 -16.25 24.05 27.02
N THR A 605 -17.46 24.60 26.85
CA THR A 605 -18.10 25.46 27.85
C THR A 605 -19.12 24.73 28.71
N ASN A 606 -19.46 23.48 28.36
CA ASN A 606 -20.49 22.67 29.00
C ASN A 606 -20.36 21.17 28.65
N GLU A 607 -21.10 20.32 29.37
CA GLU A 607 -21.14 18.86 29.18
C GLU A 607 -21.48 18.41 27.75
N MET A 608 -22.30 19.15 26.98
CA MET A 608 -22.67 18.75 25.62
C MET A 608 -21.48 18.92 24.68
N GLU A 609 -20.81 20.08 24.74
CA GLU A 609 -19.57 20.34 24.00
C GLU A 609 -18.44 19.39 24.42
N GLY A 610 -18.33 19.07 25.72
CA GLY A 610 -17.36 18.10 26.24
C GLY A 610 -17.61 16.67 25.74
N ASN A 611 -18.88 16.25 25.64
CA ASN A 611 -19.23 14.96 25.03
C ASN A 611 -18.95 14.94 23.53
N MET A 612 -19.27 16.01 22.79
CA MET A 612 -18.96 16.10 21.35
C MET A 612 -17.46 16.03 21.08
N LEU A 613 -16.63 16.76 21.83
CA LEU A 613 -15.18 16.70 21.70
C LEU A 613 -14.60 15.32 22.09
N LEU A 614 -15.21 14.65 23.09
CA LEU A 614 -14.87 13.26 23.41
C LEU A 614 -15.25 12.30 22.28
N ASP A 615 -16.43 12.46 21.68
CA ASP A 615 -16.90 11.61 20.58
C ASP A 615 -15.99 11.74 19.35
N ASP A 616 -15.60 12.97 18.97
CA ASP A 616 -14.59 13.23 17.92
C ASP A 616 -13.26 12.52 18.20
N VAL A 617 -12.72 12.67 19.42
CA VAL A 617 -11.43 12.06 19.82
C VAL A 617 -11.52 10.53 19.81
N VAL A 618 -12.61 9.95 20.32
CA VAL A 618 -12.86 8.51 20.32
C VAL A 618 -12.94 7.98 18.88
N GLN A 619 -13.66 8.68 17.99
CA GLN A 619 -13.82 8.28 16.59
C GLN A 619 -12.49 8.32 15.84
N GLN A 620 -11.69 9.38 15.99
CA GLN A 620 -10.39 9.49 15.31
C GLN A 620 -9.41 8.38 15.74
N ILE A 621 -9.38 8.04 17.03
CA ILE A 621 -8.54 6.94 17.53
C ILE A 621 -9.04 5.59 17.00
N GLN A 622 -10.34 5.34 17.00
CA GLN A 622 -10.92 4.09 16.49
C GLN A 622 -10.62 3.92 15.00
N LEU A 623 -10.84 4.95 14.18
CA LEU A 623 -10.53 4.91 12.75
C LEU A 623 -9.02 4.74 12.46
N ALA A 624 -8.14 5.23 13.35
CA ALA A 624 -6.70 4.97 13.24
C ALA A 624 -6.35 3.49 13.49
N GLU A 625 -7.01 2.86 14.47
CA GLU A 625 -6.87 1.45 14.79
C GLU A 625 -7.49 0.56 13.70
N ASP A 626 -8.67 0.90 13.21
CA ASP A 626 -9.39 0.20 12.14
C ASP A 626 -8.60 0.23 10.81
N ARG A 627 -8.01 1.37 10.41
CA ARG A 627 -7.13 1.44 9.23
C ARG A 627 -6.01 0.39 9.29
N VAL A 628 -5.39 0.21 10.45
CA VAL A 628 -4.29 -0.75 10.64
C VAL A 628 -4.81 -2.18 10.60
N ASN A 629 -5.95 -2.45 11.25
CA ASN A 629 -6.61 -3.76 11.23
C ASN A 629 -7.03 -4.18 9.81
N MET A 630 -7.56 -3.24 9.01
CA MET A 630 -7.97 -3.48 7.61
C MET A 630 -6.82 -3.99 6.74
N VAL A 631 -5.56 -3.60 6.98
CA VAL A 631 -4.42 -4.14 6.20
C VAL A 631 -4.29 -5.66 6.40
N ASP A 632 -4.44 -6.15 7.63
CA ASP A 632 -4.43 -7.57 7.94
C ASP A 632 -5.68 -8.29 7.41
N GLU A 633 -6.86 -7.66 7.49
CA GLU A 633 -8.11 -8.23 6.95
C GLU A 633 -8.10 -8.34 5.42
N PHE A 634 -7.57 -7.32 4.74
CA PHE A 634 -7.46 -7.28 3.29
C PHE A 634 -6.35 -8.21 2.75
N SER A 635 -5.41 -8.64 3.59
CA SER A 635 -4.31 -9.54 3.19
C SER A 635 -4.78 -10.87 2.59
N VAL A 636 -6.02 -11.31 2.91
CA VAL A 636 -6.65 -12.53 2.38
C VAL A 636 -7.67 -12.26 1.26
N ILE A 637 -7.98 -11.00 0.95
CA ILE A 637 -8.90 -10.58 -0.11
C ILE A 637 -8.06 -10.11 -1.31
N PRO A 638 -7.94 -10.88 -2.41
CA PRO A 638 -6.90 -10.62 -3.42
C PRO A 638 -6.94 -9.24 -4.08
N LEU A 639 -8.13 -8.66 -4.25
CA LEU A 639 -8.31 -7.32 -4.81
C LEU A 639 -8.05 -6.18 -3.81
N LEU A 640 -8.15 -6.42 -2.49
CA LEU A 640 -7.94 -5.39 -1.48
C LEU A 640 -6.54 -5.41 -0.88
N ARG A 641 -5.75 -6.44 -1.20
CA ARG A 641 -4.43 -6.68 -0.59
C ARG A 641 -3.50 -5.47 -0.72
N LEU A 642 -3.19 -4.86 0.43
CA LEU A 642 -2.20 -3.79 0.55
C LEU A 642 -0.81 -4.37 0.84
N SER A 643 0.24 -3.62 0.48
CA SER A 643 1.61 -3.98 0.86
C SER A 643 1.92 -3.68 2.33
N ASP A 644 2.94 -4.33 2.89
CA ASP A 644 3.48 -4.01 4.23
C ASP A 644 3.88 -2.53 4.38
N SER A 645 4.15 -1.81 3.29
CA SER A 645 4.47 -0.38 3.36
C SER A 645 3.25 0.50 3.69
N ALA A 646 2.01 0.00 3.56
CA ALA A 646 0.83 0.62 4.14
C ALA A 646 0.91 0.71 5.68
N LEU A 647 1.57 -0.27 6.33
CA LEU A 647 1.83 -0.27 7.77
C LEU A 647 2.99 0.65 8.20
N SER A 648 3.72 1.26 7.24
CA SER A 648 4.81 2.19 7.56
C SER A 648 4.30 3.56 8.04
N TYR A 649 3.05 3.92 7.74
CA TYR A 649 2.42 5.16 8.22
C TYR A 649 1.53 4.89 9.43
N LYS A 650 2.11 5.09 10.62
CA LYS A 650 1.41 4.93 11.90
C LYS A 650 1.14 6.29 12.52
N TRP A 651 -0.09 6.46 12.98
CA TRP A 651 -0.54 7.59 13.79
C TRP A 651 -1.63 7.11 14.74
N SER A 652 -1.77 7.83 15.84
CA SER A 652 -2.64 7.56 17.00
C SER A 652 -4.12 7.83 16.75
N GLY A 653 -4.44 8.70 15.78
CA GLY A 653 -5.72 9.40 15.69
C GLY A 653 -5.78 10.67 16.53
N ILE A 654 -4.75 10.98 17.33
CA ILE A 654 -4.76 12.12 18.24
C ILE A 654 -4.34 13.40 17.53
N THR A 655 -5.34 14.23 17.23
CA THR A 655 -5.15 15.66 17.01
C THR A 655 -4.74 16.31 18.35
N GLY A 656 -3.55 16.89 18.43
CA GLY A 656 -2.94 17.35 19.69
C GLY A 656 -3.77 18.42 20.37
N SER A 657 -4.22 19.43 19.62
CA SER A 657 -5.09 20.49 20.14
C SER A 657 -6.45 20.00 20.66
N SER A 658 -7.08 19.02 19.99
CA SER A 658 -8.35 18.41 20.46
C SER A 658 -8.17 17.67 21.79
N PHE A 659 -7.10 16.88 21.89
CA PHE A 659 -6.82 16.06 23.06
C PHE A 659 -6.38 16.92 24.25
N LEU A 660 -5.61 17.98 24.01
CA LEU A 660 -5.22 18.98 25.01
C LEU A 660 -6.44 19.72 25.56
N ALA A 661 -7.29 20.28 24.69
CA ALA A 661 -8.49 21.00 25.12
C ALA A 661 -9.47 20.12 25.92
N LEU A 662 -9.56 18.83 25.58
CA LEU A 662 -10.35 17.87 26.34
C LEU A 662 -9.70 17.56 27.71
N ALA A 663 -8.39 17.40 27.78
CA ALA A 663 -7.66 17.15 29.02
C ALA A 663 -7.76 18.33 30.00
N GLU A 664 -7.50 19.55 29.51
CA GLU A 664 -7.62 20.80 30.28
C GLU A 664 -9.04 20.96 30.85
N TRP A 665 -10.07 20.80 30.01
CA TRP A 665 -11.46 20.91 30.46
C TRP A 665 -11.86 19.83 31.47
N LEU A 666 -11.41 18.58 31.27
CA LEU A 666 -11.66 17.48 32.21
C LEU A 666 -11.03 17.73 33.59
N GLY A 667 -9.86 18.38 33.66
CA GLY A 667 -9.20 18.75 34.90
C GLY A 667 -9.99 19.75 35.76
N GLU A 668 -10.92 20.50 35.16
CA GLU A 668 -11.83 21.40 35.88
C GLU A 668 -13.16 20.74 36.31
N GLN A 669 -13.46 19.51 35.84
CA GLN A 669 -14.73 18.84 36.11
C GLN A 669 -14.74 18.03 37.41
N THR A 670 -15.94 17.73 37.92
CA THR A 670 -16.14 16.83 39.07
C THR A 670 -16.37 15.38 38.62
N ALA A 671 -16.22 14.43 39.54
CA ALA A 671 -16.52 13.01 39.29
C ALA A 671 -18.00 12.71 38.93
N ASP A 672 -18.90 13.67 39.13
CA ASP A 672 -20.31 13.57 38.71
C ASP A 672 -20.51 13.91 37.22
N SER A 673 -19.49 14.44 36.54
CA SER A 673 -19.52 14.74 35.10
C SER A 673 -19.71 13.47 34.27
N GLN A 674 -20.57 13.55 33.25
CA GLN A 674 -20.83 12.40 32.38
C GLN A 674 -19.61 12.08 31.52
N VAL A 675 -18.90 13.11 31.06
CA VAL A 675 -17.66 12.95 30.27
C VAL A 675 -16.57 12.28 31.10
N VAL A 676 -16.35 12.70 32.36
CA VAL A 676 -15.37 12.08 33.28
C VAL A 676 -15.68 10.60 33.50
N GLN A 677 -16.96 10.26 33.71
CA GLN A 677 -17.40 8.86 33.88
C GLN A 677 -17.20 8.04 32.60
N ARG A 678 -17.49 8.59 31.42
CA ARG A 678 -17.25 7.94 30.12
C ARG A 678 -15.75 7.67 29.90
N VAL A 679 -14.89 8.66 30.12
CA VAL A 679 -13.42 8.49 30.00
C VAL A 679 -12.93 7.43 30.98
N SER A 680 -13.38 7.47 32.24
CA SER A 680 -13.01 6.49 33.28
C SER A 680 -13.46 5.07 32.92
N GLN A 681 -14.63 4.90 32.31
CA GLN A 681 -15.12 3.60 31.85
C GLN A 681 -14.32 3.07 30.65
N MET A 682 -13.95 3.95 29.70
CA MET A 682 -13.15 3.56 28.54
C MET A 682 -11.69 3.26 28.91
N ALA A 683 -11.12 3.99 29.88
CA ALA A 683 -9.76 3.77 30.39
C ALA A 683 -9.54 2.37 31.00
N GLN A 684 -10.62 1.70 31.44
CA GLN A 684 -10.59 0.32 31.94
C GLN A 684 -10.44 -0.74 30.82
N ARG A 685 -10.63 -0.36 29.55
CA ARG A 685 -10.54 -1.28 28.40
C ARG A 685 -9.07 -1.45 27.93
N THR A 686 -8.24 -2.12 28.73
CA THR A 686 -6.79 -2.27 28.49
C THR A 686 -6.42 -3.19 27.31
N GLU A 687 -7.28 -3.31 26.30
CA GLU A 687 -7.18 -4.26 25.18
C GLU A 687 -7.08 -3.55 23.82
N THR A 688 -7.54 -2.29 23.74
CA THR A 688 -7.53 -1.46 22.52
C THR A 688 -6.65 -0.23 22.71
N ASN A 689 -6.17 0.38 21.63
CA ASN A 689 -5.41 1.63 21.74
C ASN A 689 -6.28 2.75 22.32
N LEU A 690 -7.59 2.74 22.04
CA LEU A 690 -8.56 3.66 22.65
C LEU A 690 -8.50 3.64 24.19
N GLY A 691 -8.60 2.47 24.82
CA GLY A 691 -8.60 2.40 26.29
C GLY A 691 -7.29 2.89 26.91
N TYR A 692 -6.15 2.62 26.26
CA TYR A 692 -4.87 3.16 26.69
C TYR A 692 -4.78 4.68 26.53
N TYR A 693 -5.24 5.26 25.41
CA TYR A 693 -5.28 6.72 25.26
C TYR A 693 -6.26 7.39 26.22
N MET A 694 -7.35 6.73 26.61
CA MET A 694 -8.23 7.23 27.67
C MET A 694 -7.56 7.21 29.07
N GLN A 695 -6.62 6.28 29.33
CA GLN A 695 -5.76 6.37 30.52
C GLN A 695 -4.80 7.57 30.46
N VAL A 696 -4.24 7.89 29.29
CA VAL A 696 -3.39 9.09 29.09
C VAL A 696 -4.19 10.36 29.29
N LEU A 697 -5.40 10.44 28.72
CA LEU A 697 -6.31 11.57 28.88
C LEU A 697 -6.65 11.82 30.36
N ALA A 698 -6.99 10.76 31.10
CA ALA A 698 -7.22 10.83 32.53
C ALA A 698 -5.94 11.19 33.32
N ALA A 699 -4.77 10.73 32.90
CA ALA A 699 -3.50 11.06 33.55
C ALA A 699 -3.13 12.55 33.42
N LEU A 700 -3.38 13.14 32.25
CA LEU A 700 -3.20 14.59 32.01
C LEU A 700 -4.21 15.41 32.85
N ALA A 701 -5.50 15.07 32.79
CA ALA A 701 -6.56 15.76 33.52
C ALA A 701 -6.41 15.69 35.05
N GLU A 702 -5.95 14.55 35.58
CA GLU A 702 -5.67 14.37 37.01
C GLU A 702 -4.26 14.87 37.45
N HIS A 703 -3.45 15.38 36.51
CA HIS A 703 -2.03 15.74 36.71
C HIS A 703 -1.21 14.65 37.43
N LYS A 704 -1.31 13.40 36.95
CA LYS A 704 -0.62 12.25 37.56
C LYS A 704 0.90 12.42 37.58
N VAL A 705 1.52 11.83 38.60
CA VAL A 705 2.98 11.80 38.72
C VAL A 705 3.58 11.08 37.51
N SER A 706 4.47 11.77 36.79
CA SER A 706 5.23 11.20 35.68
C SER A 706 6.51 10.51 36.18
N GLU A 707 6.96 9.50 35.43
CA GLU A 707 8.28 8.88 35.59
C GLU A 707 9.44 9.84 35.24
N ILE A 708 9.16 10.96 34.58
CA ILE A 708 10.17 11.97 34.19
C ILE A 708 10.50 12.91 35.34
N GLN A 709 11.79 13.05 35.61
CA GLN A 709 12.30 14.01 36.58
C GLN A 709 12.33 15.40 35.94
N ASN A 710 11.86 16.42 36.67
CA ASN A 710 11.89 17.82 36.22
C ASN A 710 11.16 18.03 34.87
N ARG A 711 9.95 17.42 34.74
CA ARG A 711 9.10 17.41 33.53
C ARG A 711 8.81 18.78 32.93
N SER A 712 8.64 19.78 33.80
CA SER A 712 8.31 21.18 33.51
C SER A 712 9.50 22.14 33.75
N PHE A 713 10.73 21.62 33.69
CA PHE A 713 11.98 22.41 33.66
C PHE A 713 12.25 23.43 34.79
N GLU A 714 11.50 23.38 35.90
CA GLU A 714 11.59 24.29 37.06
C GLU A 714 12.93 24.27 37.79
N SER A 715 13.66 23.15 37.72
CA SER A 715 14.97 22.99 38.34
C SER A 715 16.09 23.10 37.30
N GLY A 716 17.11 23.90 37.55
CA GLY A 716 18.26 24.06 36.64
C GLY A 716 19.19 25.20 37.05
N ASP A 717 20.33 25.29 36.37
CA ASP A 717 21.29 26.40 36.51
C ASP A 717 21.49 27.08 35.15
N GLY A 718 21.36 28.40 35.14
CA GLY A 718 21.27 29.20 33.91
C GLY A 718 20.30 28.59 32.90
N GLY A 719 20.77 28.42 31.66
CA GLY A 719 19.99 27.88 30.55
C GLY A 719 19.77 26.36 30.57
N VAL A 720 20.38 25.57 31.47
CA VAL A 720 20.27 24.10 31.43
C VAL A 720 19.39 23.58 32.57
N ALA A 721 18.39 22.78 32.22
CA ALA A 721 17.52 22.12 33.19
C ALA A 721 18.17 20.88 33.79
N ASN A 722 18.02 20.69 35.11
CA ASN A 722 18.51 19.51 35.81
C ASN A 722 17.91 18.23 35.22
N PHE A 723 18.70 17.16 35.15
CA PHE A 723 18.40 15.86 34.53
C PHE A 723 18.27 15.85 32.99
N TRP A 724 18.16 17.01 32.35
CA TRP A 724 18.06 17.13 30.90
C TRP A 724 19.41 17.34 30.22
N SER A 725 19.52 16.86 28.98
CA SER A 725 20.62 17.21 28.08
C SER A 725 20.08 17.70 26.75
N TYR A 726 20.80 18.62 26.10
CA TYR A 726 20.42 19.21 24.83
C TYR A 726 21.35 18.71 23.74
N TRP A 727 20.78 18.06 22.72
CA TRP A 727 21.53 17.57 21.57
C TRP A 727 21.16 18.39 20.32
N THR A 728 22.14 18.63 19.46
CA THR A 728 21.91 19.09 18.08
C THR A 728 22.80 18.27 17.15
N ASN A 729 22.33 18.02 15.93
CA ASN A 729 23.10 17.33 14.89
C ASN A 729 22.87 18.03 13.54
N ASP A 730 23.26 19.30 13.48
CA ASP A 730 22.82 20.20 12.44
C ASP A 730 23.98 20.69 11.56
N PRO A 731 24.04 20.29 10.28
CA PRO A 731 25.13 20.62 9.37
C PRO A 731 25.15 22.09 8.91
N SER A 732 24.13 22.89 9.22
CA SER A 732 24.00 24.28 8.75
C SER A 732 25.00 25.27 9.36
N ASN A 733 25.64 24.94 10.49
CA ASN A 733 26.51 25.83 11.26
C ASN A 733 25.93 27.23 11.57
N ALA A 734 24.60 27.40 11.61
CA ALA A 734 23.99 28.70 11.92
C ALA A 734 24.49 29.24 13.29
N PRO A 735 24.92 30.52 13.37
CA PRO A 735 25.70 31.01 14.51
C PRO A 735 24.87 31.30 15.78
N ASP A 736 23.56 31.51 15.67
CA ASP A 736 22.69 32.00 16.76
C ASP A 736 21.77 30.91 17.36
N LYS A 737 22.21 29.64 17.35
CA LYS A 737 21.42 28.52 17.88
C LYS A 737 21.32 28.60 19.39
N VAL A 738 20.11 28.39 19.91
CA VAL A 738 19.83 28.45 21.35
C VAL A 738 18.97 27.24 21.73
N MET A 739 19.32 26.57 22.82
CA MET A 739 18.42 25.67 23.54
C MET A 739 18.62 25.93 25.03
N GLU A 740 17.65 26.62 25.64
CA GLU A 740 17.78 27.14 27.00
C GLU A 740 16.45 27.19 27.75
N ARG A 741 16.51 27.14 29.08
CA ARG A 741 15.38 27.49 29.95
C ARG A 741 14.96 28.95 29.75
N SER A 742 13.67 29.17 29.56
CA SER A 742 13.08 30.49 29.29
C SER A 742 11.76 30.68 30.05
N GLN A 743 11.42 31.94 30.33
CA GLN A 743 10.18 32.35 31.01
C GLN A 743 9.19 33.05 30.06
N ASN A 744 9.51 33.15 28.76
CA ASN A 744 8.72 33.96 27.81
C ASN A 744 7.35 33.32 27.50
N TYR A 745 7.34 31.99 27.35
CA TYR A 745 6.15 31.18 27.12
C TYR A 745 6.33 29.89 27.91
N THR A 746 5.41 29.63 28.84
CA THR A 746 5.35 28.43 29.66
C THR A 746 3.94 27.86 29.57
N TYR A 747 3.81 26.55 29.68
CA TYR A 747 2.54 25.84 29.75
C TYR A 747 2.17 25.65 31.22
N SER A 748 3.10 25.11 32.01
CA SER A 748 2.98 25.03 33.47
C SER A 748 4.15 25.74 34.15
N GLY A 749 4.07 25.92 35.47
CA GLY A 749 5.19 26.46 36.26
C GLY A 749 5.65 27.88 35.87
N SER A 750 6.94 28.03 35.67
CA SER A 750 7.68 29.28 35.42
C SER A 750 8.83 29.15 34.42
N TYR A 751 9.11 27.94 33.89
CA TYR A 751 10.14 27.70 32.90
C TYR A 751 9.75 26.66 31.84
N ALA A 752 10.00 26.97 30.57
CA ALA A 752 10.00 26.02 29.45
C ALA A 752 11.37 25.99 28.76
N ILE A 753 11.61 25.02 27.86
CA ILE A 753 12.81 25.02 27.00
C ILE A 753 12.53 25.76 25.69
N ARG A 754 13.13 26.94 25.54
CA ARG A 754 13.20 27.68 24.27
C ARG A 754 14.28 27.07 23.39
N ALA A 755 13.89 26.61 22.22
CA ALA A 755 14.77 26.20 21.14
C ALA A 755 14.65 27.19 19.97
N LYS A 756 15.78 27.75 19.50
CA LYS A 756 15.84 28.67 18.36
C LYS A 756 16.88 28.22 17.33
N GLY A 757 16.49 28.23 16.05
CA GLY A 757 17.41 27.92 14.94
C GLY A 757 17.84 26.45 14.86
N ILE A 758 17.04 25.54 15.41
CA ILE A 758 17.33 24.09 15.48
C ILE A 758 16.80 23.38 14.23
N MET A 759 17.67 23.14 13.23
CA MET A 759 17.29 22.32 12.07
C MET A 759 17.21 20.82 12.39
N TRP A 760 17.98 20.35 13.38
CA TRP A 760 17.91 18.99 13.90
C TRP A 760 18.51 18.91 15.32
N GLY A 761 17.68 18.62 16.32
CA GLY A 761 18.11 18.58 17.73
C GLY A 761 16.95 18.42 18.70
N GLY A 762 17.18 18.58 20.00
CA GLY A 762 16.12 18.52 21.01
C GLY A 762 16.61 18.26 22.45
N PRO A 763 15.76 18.52 23.46
CA PRO A 763 15.98 18.05 24.82
C PRO A 763 15.73 16.54 24.94
N GLN A 764 16.57 15.85 25.72
CA GLN A 764 16.48 14.42 26.00
C GLN A 764 16.83 14.08 27.46
N GLN A 765 16.20 13.04 28.00
CA GLN A 765 16.43 12.49 29.35
C GLN A 765 16.50 10.96 29.30
N VAL A 766 17.38 10.35 30.09
CA VAL A 766 17.46 8.88 30.26
C VAL A 766 16.81 8.49 31.58
N ILE A 767 15.77 7.65 31.49
CA ILE A 767 14.84 7.30 32.55
C ILE A 767 15.02 5.82 32.87
N PRO A 768 15.34 5.43 34.11
CA PRO A 768 15.39 4.01 34.51
C PRO A 768 14.02 3.35 34.35
N ILE A 769 13.99 2.13 33.80
CA ILE A 769 12.76 1.33 33.67
C ILE A 769 12.90 0.12 34.59
N THR A 770 12.09 0.05 35.65
CA THR A 770 12.12 -1.03 36.65
C THR A 770 11.30 -2.24 36.25
N GLU A 771 10.28 -2.06 35.39
CA GLU A 771 9.38 -3.12 34.95
C GLU A 771 9.02 -2.95 33.47
N PRO A 772 8.84 -4.05 32.71
CA PRO A 772 8.34 -3.96 31.35
C PRO A 772 6.85 -3.58 31.31
N GLY A 773 6.38 -3.24 30.12
CA GLY A 773 4.97 -2.98 29.85
C GLY A 773 4.77 -1.83 28.87
N ARG A 774 3.55 -1.30 28.85
CA ARG A 774 3.17 -0.21 27.96
C ARG A 774 3.42 1.15 28.61
N TYR A 775 4.05 2.03 27.83
CA TYR A 775 4.36 3.39 28.23
C TYR A 775 3.80 4.38 27.22
N ALA A 776 3.25 5.50 27.71
CA ALA A 776 2.86 6.64 26.89
C ALA A 776 3.71 7.84 27.26
N ALA A 777 4.17 8.58 26.24
CA ALA A 777 4.89 9.83 26.42
C ALA A 777 4.14 10.98 25.73
N VAL A 778 4.18 12.16 26.36
CA VAL A 778 3.57 13.40 25.88
C VAL A 778 4.59 14.53 26.03
N ALA A 779 4.58 15.51 25.14
CA ALA A 779 5.28 16.77 25.32
C ALA A 779 4.45 17.93 24.77
N HIS A 780 4.38 19.02 25.52
CA HIS A 780 3.71 20.24 25.09
C HIS A 780 4.68 21.10 24.30
N TYR A 781 4.21 21.69 23.20
CA TYR A 781 5.00 22.58 22.36
C TYR A 781 4.22 23.84 21.97
N TYR A 782 4.95 24.94 21.82
CA TYR A 782 4.43 26.26 21.44
C TYR A 782 5.36 26.94 20.43
N THR A 783 4.79 27.46 19.35
CA THR A 783 5.47 28.32 18.37
C THR A 783 4.91 29.74 18.48
N PRO A 784 5.73 30.81 18.46
CA PRO A 784 5.23 32.19 18.57
C PRO A 784 4.18 32.57 17.52
N GLU A 785 3.20 33.40 17.92
CA GLU A 785 2.16 33.89 17.02
C GLU A 785 2.75 34.63 15.80
N GLY A 786 2.22 34.35 14.61
CA GLY A 786 2.68 34.95 13.36
C GLY A 786 4.01 34.39 12.82
N GLN A 787 4.63 33.41 13.48
CA GLN A 787 5.85 32.78 12.98
C GLN A 787 5.55 31.76 11.87
N ALA A 788 5.90 32.11 10.62
CA ALA A 788 5.98 31.13 9.55
C ALA A 788 7.15 30.16 9.82
N THR A 789 6.87 28.85 9.86
CA THR A 789 7.86 27.79 10.09
C THR A 789 7.48 26.54 9.30
N ASN A 790 8.48 25.80 8.80
CA ASN A 790 8.31 24.42 8.32
C ASN A 790 8.67 23.40 9.43
N GLY A 791 9.02 23.91 10.61
CA GLY A 791 9.55 23.12 11.70
C GLY A 791 8.53 22.17 12.30
N THR A 792 9.03 21.05 12.79
CA THR A 792 8.19 19.94 13.28
C THR A 792 8.70 19.39 14.60
N VAL A 793 7.80 18.79 15.38
CA VAL A 793 8.09 18.16 16.67
C VAL A 793 7.76 16.66 16.59
N GLN A 794 8.64 15.83 17.14
CA GLN A 794 8.51 14.37 17.18
C GLN A 794 9.00 13.85 18.54
N LEU A 795 8.34 12.84 19.13
CA LEU A 795 8.89 12.09 20.26
C LEU A 795 9.71 10.90 19.75
N VAL A 796 10.87 10.68 20.37
CA VAL A 796 11.72 9.52 20.10
C VAL A 796 12.05 8.82 21.41
N MET A 797 11.81 7.52 21.46
CA MET A 797 12.06 6.67 22.62
C MET A 797 13.10 5.60 22.27
N LYS A 798 14.17 5.46 23.05
CA LYS A 798 15.23 4.47 22.81
C LYS A 798 15.40 3.54 24.01
N ALA A 799 15.09 2.26 23.86
CA ALA A 799 15.32 1.24 24.88
C ALA A 799 16.82 0.93 24.99
N ARG A 800 17.37 0.88 26.22
CA ARG A 800 18.82 0.82 26.47
C ARG A 800 19.22 -0.28 27.47
N ASP A 801 20.36 -0.93 27.21
CA ASP A 801 20.97 -1.88 28.15
C ASP A 801 21.76 -1.18 29.28
N SER A 802 22.21 -1.96 30.27
CA SER A 802 23.00 -1.47 31.41
C SER A 802 24.37 -0.87 31.05
N GLN A 803 24.81 -1.01 29.78
CA GLN A 803 26.02 -0.39 29.23
C GLN A 803 25.69 0.85 28.38
N ASN A 804 24.43 1.31 28.42
CA ASN A 804 23.90 2.44 27.67
C ASN A 804 23.92 2.25 26.14
N ASN A 805 23.94 1.01 25.63
CA ASN A 805 23.74 0.76 24.21
C ASN A 805 22.26 0.86 23.85
N VAL A 806 21.94 1.49 22.72
CA VAL A 806 20.58 1.48 22.16
C VAL A 806 20.27 0.08 21.62
N LEU A 807 19.18 -0.51 22.10
CA LEU A 807 18.69 -1.84 21.68
C LEU A 807 17.56 -1.75 20.66
N SER A 808 16.69 -0.75 20.80
CA SER A 808 15.58 -0.43 19.90
C SER A 808 15.34 1.08 19.88
N THR A 809 14.67 1.58 18.84
CA THR A 809 14.25 3.00 18.73
C THR A 809 12.83 3.05 18.17
N TYR A 810 11.99 3.82 18.84
CA TYR A 810 10.59 4.06 18.53
C TYR A 810 10.39 5.55 18.30
N THR A 811 9.44 5.93 17.43
CA THR A 811 9.24 7.33 17.02
C THR A 811 7.76 7.64 16.82
N SER A 812 7.29 8.78 17.33
CA SER A 812 5.95 9.29 17.03
C SER A 812 5.79 9.69 15.57
N LEU A 813 4.54 9.98 15.16
CA LEU A 813 4.31 10.84 14.00
C LEU A 813 5.01 12.20 14.24
N GLN A 814 5.60 12.75 13.18
CA GLN A 814 6.23 14.07 13.17
C GLN A 814 5.14 15.12 12.92
N LYS A 815 4.80 15.93 13.94
CA LYS A 815 3.75 16.94 13.87
C LYS A 815 4.29 18.29 13.36
N GLN A 816 3.58 18.90 12.41
CA GLN A 816 3.87 20.24 11.89
C GLN A 816 3.56 21.30 12.95
N ALA A 817 4.48 22.22 13.21
CA ALA A 817 4.32 23.22 14.28
C ALA A 817 3.73 24.56 13.81
N ALA A 818 3.49 24.73 12.50
CA ALA A 818 2.87 25.93 11.96
C ALA A 818 1.36 26.08 12.29
N PRO A 819 0.50 25.04 12.20
CA PRO A 819 -0.94 25.18 12.39
C PRO A 819 -1.37 25.63 13.79
N THR A 820 -0.49 25.46 14.79
CA THR A 820 -0.72 25.76 16.21
C THR A 820 -0.04 27.04 16.68
N SER A 821 0.56 27.81 15.76
CA SER A 821 1.30 29.06 16.07
C SER A 821 0.47 30.04 16.91
N GLY A 822 1.06 30.51 18.01
CA GLY A 822 0.41 31.35 19.01
C GLY A 822 -0.28 30.58 20.14
N ARG A 823 -0.26 29.24 20.13
CA ARG A 823 -0.94 28.37 21.13
C ARG A 823 -0.09 27.16 21.50
N TRP A 824 -0.41 26.56 22.65
CA TRP A 824 0.12 25.25 23.03
C TRP A 824 -0.63 24.14 22.27
N SER A 825 0.09 23.09 21.88
CA SER A 825 -0.44 21.79 21.47
C SER A 825 0.50 20.70 22.00
N LEU A 826 0.16 19.43 21.78
CA LEU A 826 0.94 18.29 22.24
C LEU A 826 1.36 17.35 21.10
N VAL A 827 2.50 16.70 21.33
CA VAL A 827 2.93 15.52 20.59
C VAL A 827 2.94 14.32 21.54
N GLU A 828 2.48 13.18 21.07
CA GLU A 828 2.28 11.97 21.86
C GLU A 828 2.87 10.73 21.18
N MET A 829 3.21 9.72 21.99
CA MET A 829 3.50 8.37 21.53
C MET A 829 3.11 7.34 22.59
N MET A 830 2.83 6.12 22.16
CA MET A 830 2.55 4.99 23.03
C MET A 830 3.25 3.75 22.49
N GLU A 831 4.04 3.08 23.33
CA GLU A 831 4.88 1.94 22.93
C GLU A 831 4.92 0.85 24.00
N GLU A 832 5.09 -0.40 23.54
CA GLU A 832 5.34 -1.55 24.41
C GLU A 832 6.85 -1.71 24.61
N ILE A 833 7.32 -1.54 25.85
CA ILE A 833 8.73 -1.68 26.23
C ILE A 833 8.95 -3.08 26.82
N PRO A 834 9.55 -4.03 26.07
CA PRO A 834 9.78 -5.38 26.55
C PRO A 834 10.94 -5.42 27.56
N SER A 835 10.96 -6.43 28.41
CA SER A 835 12.06 -6.65 29.36
C SER A 835 13.38 -7.04 28.67
N ILE A 836 13.30 -7.58 27.45
CA ILE A 836 14.45 -8.04 26.66
C ILE A 836 14.28 -7.62 25.19
N VAL A 837 15.33 -7.06 24.60
CA VAL A 837 15.45 -6.83 23.15
C VAL A 837 16.71 -7.53 22.64
N ASN A 838 16.60 -8.34 21.59
CA ASN A 838 17.72 -9.07 20.98
C ASN A 838 18.58 -9.86 21.99
N GLY A 839 17.95 -10.46 23.01
CA GLY A 839 18.61 -11.22 24.07
C GLY A 839 19.30 -10.39 25.16
N LYS A 840 19.21 -9.05 25.11
CA LYS A 840 19.74 -8.14 26.14
C LYS A 840 18.61 -7.54 26.99
N PRO A 841 18.75 -7.47 28.33
CA PRO A 841 17.77 -6.78 29.18
C PRO A 841 17.68 -5.28 28.87
N VAL A 842 16.45 -4.76 28.82
CA VAL A 842 16.19 -3.31 28.86
C VAL A 842 16.26 -2.86 30.31
N THR A 843 16.93 -1.73 30.56
CA THR A 843 17.15 -1.20 31.92
C THR A 843 16.82 0.30 32.04
N SER A 844 16.76 0.99 30.91
CA SER A 844 16.39 2.39 30.82
C SER A 844 15.83 2.71 29.44
N VAL A 845 15.15 3.84 29.36
CA VAL A 845 14.62 4.44 28.15
C VAL A 845 15.15 5.86 28.04
N GLU A 846 15.68 6.25 26.89
CA GLU A 846 15.90 7.66 26.56
C GLU A 846 14.67 8.21 25.84
N LEU A 847 14.01 9.21 26.42
CA LEU A 847 12.99 10.00 25.74
C LEU A 847 13.63 11.28 25.22
N THR A 848 13.28 11.66 23.99
CA THR A 848 13.77 12.86 23.30
C THR A 848 12.61 13.59 22.65
N VAL A 849 12.47 14.90 22.90
CA VAL A 849 11.59 15.78 22.11
C VAL A 849 12.41 16.31 20.95
N ARG A 850 12.29 15.66 19.81
CA ARG A 850 13.08 15.92 18.60
C ARG A 850 12.41 17.02 17.77
N LEU A 851 13.23 18.01 17.41
CA LEU A 851 12.90 19.17 16.61
C LEU A 851 13.60 19.06 15.26
N PHE A 852 12.89 19.43 14.20
CA PHE A 852 13.44 19.56 12.86
C PHE A 852 13.04 20.90 12.23
N GLU A 853 13.87 21.39 11.31
CA GLU A 853 13.58 22.48 10.36
C GLU A 853 13.13 23.84 10.94
N PHE A 854 13.44 24.14 12.20
CA PHE A 854 13.33 25.50 12.74
C PHE A 854 14.55 26.33 12.32
N GLY A 855 14.45 27.06 11.22
CA GLY A 855 15.54 27.84 10.62
C GLY A 855 15.83 29.16 11.32
N GLY A 856 17.12 29.44 11.54
CA GLY A 856 17.65 30.78 11.85
C GLY A 856 17.11 31.42 13.13
N GLN A 857 16.05 32.22 13.01
CA GLN A 857 15.40 32.93 14.12
C GLN A 857 14.06 32.31 14.53
N GLN A 858 13.61 31.23 13.88
CA GLN A 858 12.39 30.51 14.27
C GLN A 858 12.60 29.85 15.65
N GLU A 859 11.62 30.03 16.53
CA GLU A 859 11.57 29.53 17.90
C GLU A 859 10.48 28.46 18.08
N VAL A 860 10.74 27.53 18.98
CA VAL A 860 9.75 26.62 19.55
C VAL A 860 10.06 26.44 21.03
N TYR A 861 9.01 26.44 21.85
CA TYR A 861 9.08 26.28 23.30
C TYR A 861 8.52 24.90 23.64
N ILE A 862 9.25 24.13 24.44
CA ILE A 862 8.87 22.79 24.89
C ILE A 862 8.67 22.81 26.40
N ASP A 863 7.54 22.32 26.87
CA ASP A 863 7.19 22.25 28.28
C ASP A 863 6.45 20.94 28.61
N ASP A 864 6.28 20.64 29.91
CA ASP A 864 5.56 19.47 30.44
C ASP A 864 5.81 18.20 29.60
N VAL A 865 7.05 17.70 29.65
CA VAL A 865 7.45 16.46 28.98
C VAL A 865 7.27 15.29 29.93
N GLU A 866 6.36 14.38 29.58
CA GLU A 866 5.81 13.39 30.48
C GLU A 866 5.96 11.97 29.91
N LEU A 867 6.19 11.03 30.82
CA LEU A 867 6.12 9.58 30.60
C LEU A 867 5.21 8.98 31.67
N TYR A 868 4.24 8.17 31.24
CA TYR A 868 3.35 7.39 32.08
C TYR A 868 3.49 5.91 31.76
N ARG A 869 3.53 5.07 32.80
CA ARG A 869 3.28 3.64 32.65
C ARG A 869 1.77 3.40 32.66
N LEU A 870 1.27 2.63 31.69
CA LEU A 870 -0.16 2.36 31.57
C LEU A 870 -0.53 1.06 32.28
N ASN A 871 -1.73 1.03 32.86
CA ASN A 871 -2.26 -0.15 33.53
C ASN A 871 -2.61 -1.22 32.49
N THR A 872 -2.05 -2.42 32.68
CA THR A 872 -2.42 -3.64 31.99
C THR A 872 -3.05 -4.59 33.00
N ASN A 873 -4.28 -5.06 32.77
CA ASN A 873 -4.80 -6.17 33.57
C ASN A 873 -3.86 -7.38 33.43
N HIS A 874 -3.57 -8.06 34.55
CA HIS A 874 -2.50 -9.07 34.63
C HIS A 874 -2.70 -10.23 33.63
N ASP A 875 -1.87 -10.24 32.58
CA ASP A 875 -1.62 -11.25 31.54
C ASP A 875 -2.79 -11.93 30.79
N LEU A 876 -4.02 -11.89 31.28
CA LEU A 876 -5.21 -12.30 30.52
C LEU A 876 -5.60 -11.16 29.56
N ARG A 877 -5.30 -11.35 28.27
CA ARG A 877 -5.63 -10.40 27.20
C ARG A 877 -6.84 -10.84 26.39
N ASN A 878 -7.49 -9.88 25.75
CA ASN A 878 -8.66 -10.01 24.89
C ASN A 878 -9.81 -10.81 25.54
N PHE A 879 -10.13 -10.52 26.80
CA PHE A 879 -10.95 -11.40 27.63
C PHE A 879 -12.44 -11.46 27.22
N SER A 880 -12.96 -10.40 26.59
CA SER A 880 -14.29 -10.32 25.96
C SER A 880 -14.24 -10.46 24.43
N PHE A 881 -13.11 -10.88 23.87
CA PHE A 881 -12.94 -11.12 22.42
C PHE A 881 -13.09 -9.87 21.52
N GLU A 882 -13.01 -8.65 22.08
CA GLU A 882 -13.10 -7.38 21.35
C GLU A 882 -11.96 -7.15 20.34
N ALA A 883 -10.77 -7.72 20.55
CA ALA A 883 -9.66 -7.62 19.60
C ALA A 883 -9.64 -8.80 18.62
N GLY A 884 -9.28 -8.55 17.36
CA GLY A 884 -9.12 -9.60 16.35
C GLY A 884 -9.91 -9.38 15.07
N ASN A 885 -9.91 -10.40 14.21
CA ASN A 885 -10.62 -10.40 12.92
C ASN A 885 -11.89 -11.26 12.99
N ALA A 886 -12.61 -11.41 11.88
CA ALA A 886 -13.86 -12.18 11.79
C ALA A 886 -13.74 -13.70 12.14
N VAL A 887 -12.53 -14.24 12.35
CA VAL A 887 -12.30 -15.66 12.67
C VAL A 887 -11.54 -15.83 13.99
N LYS A 888 -10.55 -14.98 14.26
CA LYS A 888 -9.62 -15.14 15.39
C LYS A 888 -9.72 -13.97 16.36
N ALA A 889 -9.79 -14.30 17.64
CA ALA A 889 -9.65 -13.36 18.76
C ALA A 889 -8.27 -13.52 19.44
N PRO A 890 -7.15 -13.11 18.83
CA PRO A 890 -5.82 -13.25 19.44
C PRO A 890 -5.74 -12.48 20.79
N PRO A 891 -4.97 -12.97 21.79
CA PRO A 891 -4.05 -14.12 21.73
C PRO A 891 -4.72 -15.48 22.00
N TRP A 892 -6.05 -15.57 22.05
CA TRP A 892 -6.72 -16.87 22.19
C TRP A 892 -6.39 -17.79 21.02
N LYS A 893 -6.05 -19.03 21.36
CA LYS A 893 -5.79 -20.11 20.43
C LYS A 893 -6.90 -21.13 20.55
N TYR A 894 -7.31 -21.73 19.45
CA TYR A 894 -8.38 -22.73 19.48
C TYR A 894 -7.77 -24.13 19.41
N ASN A 895 -8.25 -25.04 20.27
CA ASN A 895 -7.87 -26.44 20.28
C ASN A 895 -9.11 -27.30 20.37
N PHE A 896 -9.53 -27.90 19.26
CA PHE A 896 -10.66 -28.81 19.22
C PHE A 896 -10.43 -30.00 18.30
N THR A 897 -11.14 -31.07 18.61
CA THR A 897 -11.09 -32.36 17.93
C THR A 897 -12.33 -32.56 17.05
N VAL A 898 -12.12 -33.18 15.89
CA VAL A 898 -13.08 -33.51 14.82
C VAL A 898 -13.27 -32.41 13.76
N GLU A 899 -13.41 -32.88 12.53
CA GLU A 899 -13.56 -32.15 11.27
C GLU A 899 -14.97 -31.53 11.15
N GLY A 900 -15.07 -30.23 10.85
CA GLY A 900 -16.34 -29.53 10.59
C GLY A 900 -16.88 -28.61 11.70
N GLY A 901 -16.21 -28.49 12.85
CA GLY A 901 -16.53 -27.48 13.87
C GLY A 901 -15.82 -26.13 13.62
N GLU A 902 -16.44 -25.04 14.05
CA GLU A 902 -15.93 -23.67 13.89
C GLU A 902 -15.89 -22.91 15.23
N LEU A 903 -14.84 -22.13 15.45
CA LEU A 903 -14.80 -21.06 16.46
C LEU A 903 -14.45 -19.77 15.73
N ARG A 904 -15.31 -18.75 15.87
CA ARG A 904 -15.16 -17.44 15.21
C ARG A 904 -15.58 -16.30 16.14
N ARG A 905 -14.91 -15.15 16.01
CA ARG A 905 -15.31 -13.90 16.66
C ARG A 905 -16.48 -13.29 15.89
N THR A 906 -17.53 -12.83 16.56
CA THR A 906 -18.75 -12.34 15.89
C THR A 906 -19.44 -11.20 16.64
N LYS A 907 -20.15 -10.34 15.90
CA LYS A 907 -21.09 -9.33 16.45
C LYS A 907 -22.51 -9.87 16.66
N ASP A 908 -22.79 -11.14 16.31
CA ASP A 908 -24.17 -11.70 16.32
C ASP A 908 -24.86 -11.53 17.69
N ILE A 909 -24.14 -11.85 18.78
CA ILE A 909 -24.57 -11.75 20.18
C ILE A 909 -23.33 -11.51 21.05
N ALA A 910 -23.31 -10.43 21.83
CA ALA A 910 -22.30 -10.13 22.84
C ALA A 910 -22.94 -9.92 24.23
N ARG A 911 -22.15 -9.99 25.29
CA ARG A 911 -22.53 -9.67 26.68
C ARG A 911 -21.99 -8.30 27.06
N THR A 912 -20.72 -8.02 26.76
CA THR A 912 -20.14 -6.67 26.82
C THR A 912 -19.33 -6.40 25.56
N GLY A 913 -19.16 -5.13 25.21
CA GLY A 913 -18.53 -4.77 23.94
C GLY A 913 -19.42 -5.06 22.73
N ASP A 914 -18.79 -5.13 21.56
CA ASP A 914 -19.43 -5.35 20.26
C ASP A 914 -19.35 -6.83 19.80
N TYR A 915 -18.47 -7.64 20.40
CA TYR A 915 -18.10 -8.96 19.93
C TYR A 915 -18.18 -10.03 21.03
N SER A 916 -18.28 -11.29 20.59
CA SER A 916 -18.01 -12.46 21.43
C SER A 916 -17.41 -13.58 20.61
N LEU A 917 -17.06 -14.69 21.25
CA LEU A 917 -16.57 -15.88 20.56
C LEU A 917 -17.68 -16.92 20.37
N GLN A 918 -18.16 -17.05 19.13
CA GLN A 918 -19.11 -18.07 18.72
C GLN A 918 -18.39 -19.40 18.44
N ALA A 919 -18.91 -20.48 18.99
CA ALA A 919 -18.51 -21.85 18.70
C ALA A 919 -19.70 -22.63 18.13
N LYS A 920 -19.49 -23.27 16.97
CA LYS A 920 -20.50 -24.02 16.23
C LYS A 920 -20.03 -25.44 15.94
N GLY A 921 -20.85 -26.44 16.25
CA GLY A 921 -20.54 -27.84 15.93
C GLY A 921 -19.30 -28.42 16.66
N VAL A 922 -18.92 -27.86 17.81
CA VAL A 922 -17.72 -28.27 18.57
C VAL A 922 -17.99 -29.50 19.44
N LEU A 923 -17.55 -30.68 18.97
CA LEU A 923 -17.72 -31.94 19.68
C LEU A 923 -16.79 -32.11 20.89
N GLY A 924 -15.63 -31.44 20.90
CA GLY A 924 -14.71 -31.46 22.04
C GLY A 924 -13.50 -30.54 21.86
N GLY A 925 -13.37 -29.52 22.71
CA GLY A 925 -12.29 -28.53 22.71
C GLY A 925 -12.79 -27.11 22.90
N GLY A 926 -11.98 -26.10 22.59
CA GLY A 926 -12.38 -24.69 22.67
C GLY A 926 -11.21 -23.71 22.72
N PRO A 927 -11.45 -22.44 23.13
CA PRO A 927 -10.41 -21.43 23.23
C PRO A 927 -9.50 -21.66 24.44
N TYR A 928 -8.23 -21.28 24.30
CA TYR A 928 -7.26 -21.27 25.38
C TYR A 928 -6.29 -20.09 25.27
N GLN A 929 -5.75 -19.68 26.42
CA GLN A 929 -4.69 -18.68 26.52
C GLN A 929 -3.61 -19.19 27.49
N GLN A 930 -2.34 -18.90 27.21
CA GLN A 930 -1.21 -19.22 28.10
C GLN A 930 -0.67 -17.91 28.69
N MET A 931 -0.48 -17.89 30.01
CA MET A 931 -0.14 -16.71 30.81
C MET A 931 0.83 -17.08 31.94
N GLN A 932 1.61 -16.11 32.44
CA GLN A 932 2.38 -16.28 33.68
C GLN A 932 1.51 -15.84 34.86
N LEU A 933 1.64 -16.55 35.98
CA LEU A 933 0.96 -16.24 37.24
C LEU A 933 1.84 -16.71 38.40
N ASP A 934 1.84 -15.95 39.48
CA ASP A 934 2.41 -16.39 40.75
C ASP A 934 1.57 -17.51 41.38
N ALA A 935 2.17 -18.29 42.28
CA ALA A 935 1.43 -19.27 43.06
C ALA A 935 0.40 -18.59 43.98
N GLY A 936 -0.76 -19.22 44.13
CA GLY A 936 -1.87 -18.67 44.91
C GLY A 936 -3.22 -19.25 44.50
N ARG A 937 -4.29 -18.75 45.13
CA ARG A 937 -5.66 -19.08 44.75
C ARG A 937 -6.20 -18.03 43.78
N TYR A 938 -6.92 -18.48 42.76
CA TYR A 938 -7.49 -17.63 41.72
C TYR A 938 -8.95 -18.01 41.49
N LEU A 939 -9.80 -17.00 41.32
CA LEU A 939 -11.15 -17.18 40.82
C LEU A 939 -11.13 -16.94 39.31
N MET A 940 -11.45 -17.98 38.54
CA MET A 940 -11.66 -17.89 37.08
C MET A 940 -13.15 -17.84 36.78
N SER A 941 -13.54 -17.14 35.72
CA SER A 941 -14.90 -17.23 35.19
C SER A 941 -14.97 -17.08 33.69
N VAL A 942 -16.06 -17.55 33.09
CA VAL A 942 -16.45 -17.26 31.71
C VAL A 942 -17.96 -17.13 31.61
N HIS A 943 -18.45 -16.23 30.76
CA HIS A 943 -19.86 -16.15 30.44
C HIS A 943 -20.16 -16.95 29.17
N TYR A 944 -21.32 -17.59 29.13
CA TYR A 944 -21.75 -18.37 27.98
C TYR A 944 -23.25 -18.21 27.70
N TYR A 945 -23.62 -18.30 26.42
CA TYR A 945 -25.00 -18.12 25.94
C TYR A 945 -25.35 -19.13 24.86
N THR A 946 -26.56 -19.67 24.92
CA THR A 946 -27.17 -20.47 23.84
C THR A 946 -28.53 -19.87 23.47
N ALA A 947 -28.89 -19.93 22.19
CA ALA A 947 -30.12 -19.28 21.70
C ALA A 947 -31.41 -19.88 22.32
N PRO A 948 -32.50 -19.09 22.45
CA PRO A 948 -33.79 -19.60 22.91
C PRO A 948 -34.30 -20.74 22.02
N GLY A 949 -34.73 -21.85 22.62
CA GLY A 949 -35.15 -23.04 21.88
C GLY A 949 -34.01 -23.96 21.46
N SER A 950 -32.77 -23.74 21.92
CA SER A 950 -31.65 -24.65 21.65
C SER A 950 -31.85 -26.00 22.32
N ASP A 951 -31.86 -27.06 21.52
CA ASP A 951 -32.00 -28.43 22.00
C ASP A 951 -30.67 -29.10 22.40
N THR A 952 -29.55 -28.36 22.32
CA THR A 952 -28.17 -28.85 22.47
C THR A 952 -27.96 -29.76 23.68
N THR A 953 -27.15 -30.81 23.50
CA THR A 953 -26.63 -31.66 24.58
C THR A 953 -25.26 -31.19 25.08
N GLY A 954 -24.81 -30.00 24.66
CA GLY A 954 -23.49 -29.47 24.92
C GLY A 954 -23.22 -29.10 26.39
N ASP A 955 -21.96 -29.23 26.79
CA ASP A 955 -21.46 -28.90 28.12
C ASP A 955 -20.17 -28.03 28.08
N VAL A 956 -20.01 -27.19 29.10
CA VAL A 956 -18.94 -26.19 29.26
C VAL A 956 -18.15 -26.48 30.54
N GLN A 957 -16.83 -26.33 30.50
CA GLN A 957 -15.91 -26.56 31.62
C GLN A 957 -14.73 -25.58 31.56
N ILE A 958 -14.31 -25.00 32.69
CA ILE A 958 -13.03 -24.29 32.81
C ILE A 958 -11.94 -25.32 33.12
N SER A 959 -10.80 -25.22 32.45
CA SER A 959 -9.64 -26.11 32.64
C SER A 959 -8.34 -25.32 32.68
N VAL A 960 -7.38 -25.82 33.45
CA VAL A 960 -6.08 -25.18 33.68
C VAL A 960 -4.98 -26.21 33.56
N ASN A 961 -4.11 -26.04 32.57
CA ASN A 961 -2.88 -26.84 32.41
C ASN A 961 -1.72 -26.10 33.08
N LEU A 962 -1.22 -26.64 34.20
CA LEU A 962 -0.01 -26.15 34.87
C LEU A 962 1.23 -26.57 34.08
N ARG A 963 2.14 -25.63 33.82
CA ARG A 963 3.32 -25.82 32.96
C ARG A 963 4.62 -25.48 33.68
N ASP A 964 5.66 -26.26 33.39
CA ASP A 964 7.00 -26.04 33.91
C ASP A 964 7.84 -25.06 33.07
N ASP A 965 9.06 -24.79 33.53
CA ASP A 965 10.09 -23.99 32.88
C ASP A 965 10.45 -24.45 31.45
N ASN A 966 10.20 -25.72 31.13
CA ASN A 966 10.37 -26.30 29.80
C ASN A 966 9.07 -26.26 28.96
N ASN A 967 8.06 -25.51 29.40
CA ASN A 967 6.74 -25.38 28.81
C ASN A 967 5.98 -26.71 28.66
N LYS A 968 6.30 -27.72 29.48
CA LYS A 968 5.63 -29.02 29.49
C LYS A 968 4.44 -28.97 30.44
N ILE A 969 3.30 -29.52 30.04
CA ILE A 969 2.14 -29.69 30.93
C ILE A 969 2.50 -30.74 31.99
N VAL A 970 2.50 -30.33 33.26
CA VAL A 970 2.80 -31.19 34.41
C VAL A 970 1.52 -31.75 35.04
N LYS A 971 0.44 -30.95 35.05
CA LYS A 971 -0.86 -31.32 35.62
C LYS A 971 -1.98 -30.52 34.95
N THR A 972 -3.13 -31.16 34.76
CA THR A 972 -4.38 -30.48 34.39
C THR A 972 -5.32 -30.45 35.60
N ILE A 973 -5.98 -29.32 35.82
CA ILE A 973 -6.98 -29.09 36.86
C ILE A 973 -8.24 -28.56 36.14
N SER A 974 -9.46 -28.90 36.57
CA SER A 974 -10.68 -28.49 35.86
C SER A 974 -11.89 -28.38 36.78
N SER A 975 -12.82 -27.50 36.43
CA SER A 975 -14.14 -27.39 37.07
C SER A 975 -15.00 -28.63 36.79
N ASP A 976 -16.16 -28.72 37.42
CA ASP A 976 -17.23 -29.59 36.92
C ASP A 976 -17.70 -29.14 35.53
N ARG A 977 -18.33 -30.07 34.79
CA ARG A 977 -18.97 -29.80 33.49
C ARG A 977 -20.41 -29.34 33.70
N ILE A 978 -20.75 -28.17 33.20
CA ILE A 978 -22.10 -27.61 33.26
C ILE A 978 -22.78 -27.75 31.91
N LEU A 979 -23.97 -28.37 31.89
CA LEU A 979 -24.80 -28.43 30.68
C LEU A 979 -25.26 -27.03 30.27
N ALA A 980 -25.16 -26.70 28.99
CA ALA A 980 -25.56 -25.38 28.49
C ALA A 980 -27.09 -25.20 28.37
N LYS A 981 -27.81 -26.30 28.10
CA LYS A 981 -29.27 -26.31 27.83
C LYS A 981 -30.16 -25.57 28.86
N PRO A 982 -29.95 -25.68 30.18
CA PRO A 982 -30.84 -25.03 31.16
C PRO A 982 -30.85 -23.50 31.09
N MET A 983 -29.82 -22.89 30.49
CA MET A 983 -29.61 -21.43 30.48
C MET A 983 -29.97 -20.77 29.15
N GLN A 984 -30.61 -21.49 28.21
CA GLN A 984 -31.00 -20.97 26.90
C GLN A 984 -31.72 -19.61 26.97
N GLY A 985 -31.35 -18.70 26.08
CA GLY A 985 -31.87 -17.34 26.01
C GLY A 985 -31.37 -16.38 27.09
N ASN A 986 -30.44 -16.79 27.96
CA ASN A 986 -29.83 -15.92 28.97
C ASN A 986 -28.31 -16.13 29.00
N TRP A 987 -27.56 -15.08 29.34
CA TRP A 987 -26.13 -15.21 29.63
C TRP A 987 -25.96 -15.89 31.00
N ALA A 988 -25.27 -17.03 31.02
CA ALA A 988 -24.87 -17.74 32.22
C ALA A 988 -23.41 -17.42 32.55
N LYS A 989 -23.03 -17.54 33.83
CA LYS A 989 -21.65 -17.45 34.30
C LYS A 989 -21.21 -18.81 34.85
N LEU A 990 -20.08 -19.31 34.36
CA LEU A 990 -19.36 -20.42 34.98
C LEU A 990 -18.19 -19.83 35.78
N GLU A 991 -18.10 -20.18 37.07
CA GLU A 991 -17.02 -19.76 37.96
C GLU A 991 -16.24 -20.99 38.47
N TYR A 992 -14.94 -20.82 38.71
CA TYR A 992 -14.09 -21.87 39.24
C TYR A 992 -12.94 -21.28 40.08
N GLU A 993 -12.92 -21.57 41.38
CA GLU A 993 -11.75 -21.29 42.23
C GLU A 993 -10.71 -22.39 42.02
N VAL A 994 -9.47 -21.99 41.72
CA VAL A 994 -8.35 -22.88 41.44
C VAL A 994 -7.11 -22.47 42.23
N GLU A 995 -6.46 -23.45 42.85
CA GLU A 995 -5.16 -23.27 43.51
C GLU A 995 -4.03 -23.58 42.52
N ILE A 996 -3.18 -22.59 42.28
CA ILE A 996 -1.97 -22.69 41.44
C ILE A 996 -0.78 -22.86 42.39
N PRO A 997 -0.16 -24.05 42.49
CA PRO A 997 0.96 -24.29 43.40
C PRO A 997 2.30 -23.91 42.75
N ASP A 998 3.27 -23.47 43.56
CA ASP A 998 4.65 -23.22 43.12
C ASP A 998 5.28 -24.44 42.42
N LYS A 999 4.89 -25.65 42.84
CA LYS A 999 5.46 -26.91 42.36
C LYS A 999 4.44 -28.01 42.21
N VAL A 1000 4.64 -28.87 41.21
CA VAL A 1000 3.97 -30.17 41.11
C VAL A 1000 5.03 -31.26 41.00
N GLY A 1001 5.17 -32.04 42.07
CA GLY A 1001 6.28 -32.98 42.21
C GLY A 1001 7.62 -32.24 42.27
N ASN A 1002 8.54 -32.57 41.35
CA ASN A 1002 9.84 -31.89 41.24
C ASN A 1002 9.85 -30.71 40.25
N SER A 1003 8.79 -30.52 39.46
CA SER A 1003 8.70 -29.40 38.50
C SER A 1003 8.20 -28.14 39.21
N THR A 1004 8.93 -27.03 39.03
CA THR A 1004 8.45 -25.68 39.36
C THR A 1004 7.46 -25.23 38.30
N ILE A 1005 6.33 -24.67 38.71
CA ILE A 1005 5.34 -24.11 37.78
C ILE A 1005 5.75 -22.68 37.44
N THR A 1006 5.77 -22.35 36.15
CA THR A 1006 6.22 -21.04 35.64
C THR A 1006 5.18 -20.36 34.75
N SER A 1007 4.17 -21.11 34.29
CA SER A 1007 3.04 -20.59 33.54
C SER A 1007 1.85 -21.53 33.64
N ILE A 1008 0.68 -21.02 33.28
CA ILE A 1008 -0.53 -21.81 33.12
C ILE A 1008 -1.11 -21.63 31.72
N GLN A 1009 -1.90 -22.59 31.28
CA GLN A 1009 -2.76 -22.47 30.11
C GLN A 1009 -4.21 -22.65 30.55
N CYS A 1010 -4.98 -21.57 30.53
CA CYS A 1010 -6.43 -21.56 30.77
C CYS A 1010 -7.16 -22.00 29.51
N LEU A 1011 -8.17 -22.86 29.64
CA LEU A 1011 -9.02 -23.33 28.55
C LEU A 1011 -10.49 -23.24 28.94
N VAL A 1012 -11.35 -22.89 27.98
CA VAL A 1012 -12.77 -23.18 28.04
C VAL A 1012 -13.01 -24.42 27.18
N ILE A 1013 -13.38 -25.54 27.80
CA ILE A 1013 -13.64 -26.80 27.11
C ILE A 1013 -15.14 -26.93 26.86
N LEU A 1014 -15.51 -26.81 25.59
CA LEU A 1014 -16.81 -27.17 25.04
C LEU A 1014 -16.80 -28.65 24.67
N LYS A 1015 -17.95 -29.31 24.78
CA LYS A 1015 -18.13 -30.70 24.35
C LYS A 1015 -19.58 -30.95 23.96
N ASN A 1016 -19.81 -31.89 23.05
CA ASN A 1016 -21.13 -32.37 22.63
C ASN A 1016 -22.05 -31.31 21.96
N PHE A 1017 -21.52 -30.22 21.39
CA PHE A 1017 -22.28 -29.33 20.51
C PHE A 1017 -22.24 -29.91 19.09
N ALA A 1018 -23.35 -30.45 18.60
CA ALA A 1018 -23.38 -31.22 17.35
C ALA A 1018 -24.05 -30.47 16.19
N GLY A 1019 -23.54 -30.65 14.98
CA GLY A 1019 -24.14 -30.10 13.75
C GLY A 1019 -24.21 -28.57 13.76
N ASN A 1020 -25.43 -28.03 13.82
CA ASN A 1020 -25.68 -26.58 13.86
C ASN A 1020 -25.86 -26.03 15.29
N ASP A 1021 -25.58 -26.80 16.35
CA ASP A 1021 -25.55 -26.27 17.72
C ASP A 1021 -24.53 -25.12 17.83
N VAL A 1022 -24.98 -23.99 18.39
CA VAL A 1022 -24.17 -22.79 18.61
C VAL A 1022 -24.16 -22.42 20.10
N ILE A 1023 -22.98 -22.10 20.60
CA ILE A 1023 -22.75 -21.45 21.90
C ILE A 1023 -21.86 -20.22 21.70
N TYR A 1024 -22.12 -19.16 22.45
CA TYR A 1024 -21.30 -17.96 22.50
C TYR A 1024 -20.56 -17.94 23.83
N LEU A 1025 -19.31 -17.51 23.82
CA LEU A 1025 -18.46 -17.31 24.99
C LEU A 1025 -18.05 -15.84 25.04
N ASP A 1026 -18.09 -15.26 26.23
CA ASP A 1026 -17.75 -13.87 26.46
C ASP A 1026 -17.21 -13.66 27.88
N ASP A 1027 -16.60 -12.50 28.14
CA ASP A 1027 -16.18 -12.00 29.43
C ASP A 1027 -15.50 -13.09 30.29
N PHE A 1028 -14.41 -13.65 29.76
CA PHE A 1028 -13.51 -14.45 30.57
C PHE A 1028 -12.90 -13.56 31.65
N ALA A 1029 -12.62 -14.10 32.83
CA ALA A 1029 -11.93 -13.35 33.88
C ALA A 1029 -11.05 -14.28 34.70
N ILE A 1030 -9.97 -13.70 35.25
CA ILE A 1030 -9.14 -14.31 36.27
C ILE A 1030 -8.77 -13.24 37.28
N GLY A 1031 -8.90 -13.55 38.57
CA GLY A 1031 -8.47 -12.67 39.66
C GLY A 1031 -7.87 -13.48 40.80
N GLN A 1032 -6.81 -12.98 41.42
CA GLN A 1032 -6.21 -13.62 42.59
C GLN A 1032 -7.14 -13.43 43.80
N VAL A 1033 -7.40 -14.51 44.54
CA VAL A 1033 -8.20 -14.49 45.77
C VAL A 1033 -7.28 -14.15 46.93
N VAL A 1034 -7.38 -12.91 47.43
CA VAL A 1034 -6.70 -12.46 48.64
C VAL A 1034 -7.58 -12.77 49.85
N ASP A 1035 -7.03 -13.44 50.86
CA ASP A 1035 -7.73 -13.59 52.15
C ASP A 1035 -7.77 -12.23 52.86
N ASP A 1036 -8.97 -11.68 53.01
CA ASP A 1036 -9.15 -10.35 53.60
C ASP A 1036 -8.62 -10.28 55.05
N ILE A 1037 -7.86 -9.24 55.31
CA ILE A 1037 -7.28 -8.91 56.60
C ILE A 1037 -8.42 -8.59 57.59
N VAL A 1038 -8.36 -9.18 58.79
CA VAL A 1038 -9.30 -8.90 59.88
C VAL A 1038 -9.41 -7.39 60.13
N PRO A 1039 -10.62 -6.79 60.15
CA PRO A 1039 -10.78 -5.35 60.28
C PRO A 1039 -10.35 -4.88 61.68
N ASN A 1040 -9.15 -4.29 61.77
CA ASN A 1040 -8.67 -3.66 62.99
C ASN A 1040 -7.60 -2.59 62.71
N SER A 1041 -8.04 -1.35 62.48
CA SER A 1041 -7.36 -0.19 63.06
C SER A 1041 -8.35 0.96 63.23
N THR A 1042 -8.46 1.42 64.48
CA THR A 1042 -9.27 2.59 64.84
C THR A 1042 -8.48 3.86 64.51
N VAL A 1043 -9.17 4.86 63.97
CA VAL A 1043 -8.62 6.20 63.74
C VAL A 1043 -8.08 6.80 65.05
N THR A 1044 -6.89 7.41 65.01
CA THR A 1044 -6.59 8.61 65.82
C THR A 1044 -5.61 9.49 65.04
N TYR A 1045 -5.78 10.81 65.19
CA TYR A 1045 -5.11 11.89 64.44
C TYR A 1045 -3.57 11.90 64.55
#